data_AF-A0A379ALE6-F1
#
_entry.id   AF-A0A379ALE6-F1
#
_cell.length_a   1.000
_cell.length_b   1.000
_cell.length_c   1.000
_cell.angle_alpha   90.00
_cell.angle_beta   90.00
_cell.angle_gamma   90.00
#
_symmetry.space_group_name_H-M   'P 1'
#
loop_
_entity.id
_entity.type
_entity.pdbx_description
1 polymer ?
#
loop_
_entity_poly.entity_id
_entity_poly.type
_entity_poly.pdbx_seq_one_letter_code
_entity_poly.pdbx_strand_id
1 'polypeptide(L)'
;MTECRTLLYGQLPVRLTEVSHATELLALKNEDLEPIAAHYRKLSIDRLQCRQALEQAKFRRDKDEWYYPAVDQALNLDTLLDNLRTFSIKEQAASGDKGAVLLPLSKGEFKYLLSLLYDHPAIEFAADALWHKLVGETTELDASEATHIGPSVAMLLRLDLRYRSAQQNSLIFKDPAMGDAHEQAMSELSKQSSQKPLIKALARVTGFVRLLDNNWTYDENLLSNKAGSDDASLAILTEPRGRQGGLLTLDGFKLHPEGKALFAWVSNLIELNNLHTFAANHSHQNGRTPVLALTASAHLMEQYSRLDERNELRDTILLHYVNPSEADQLERIGLSLAACQLHGVNLTADSFTAKFKNKLHALTTFATDAIHKWRQRLQQRGLIAWPLKVDGKLSPNDRDLFFKGWYQLAIAHPELNGILDLQQQHGVPVNELSSLLDKLKVPGSYIAKGYTADEHAGLFTELNNVQRSQAQIPLFLARIAHPNKKHKWQFEGFKQQFYFAYVAETSVTAKGVFNDWMWWCGELNLLTLTNPTEKQAVWEHYPRSRLENAIREAQNWFRGNDMGSYATNVEVMSRVYGYARINEMFAPLGKNKLGFVTVEAKEQLEKAQSLFNVLKQQEEQLADMVEANDTKVLAGLIHKRAEVLELVAKVKPLNSSRPMLKDAHILSLEDKTTSLYQRIEQACLFAEFVERSAERINNRLADLIIDVETECAPLTNFPKRLYTNTLRTIGHILDGALKDDTSSATGRKEQQADSDTLLHYLRKLDLGRAHDKLSALAQEVGLNLQNDQQLPIAEIQGHILSSYRNCKERFSKLVNNLTEQKLRAQQLQEWLSSATAEYQFTDDIAELPKLVMKLQLIEDATADLPNDAESKRQSMQNSLRNGQFSSLRDLPEELLKPARGQLTPIQGQLLKIEERLNQVRRNCIEQVNSWLPLLKPLLASQKQAEPAALTLEDVSNLGIRELQQVCESTQAKWQSQGEQILKDTGLTLADWQPIYQALSQNQEPVLTPEQQKGLVDKGIVKMRLTFATGL
;
A
#
# COMPACT_ATOMS: atom_id res chain seq x y z
N MET A 1 -30.38 15.54 -91.97
CA MET A 1 -30.39 16.44 -90.78
C MET A 1 -31.52 16.15 -89.80
N THR A 2 -32.78 16.03 -90.24
CA THR A 2 -33.93 15.78 -89.35
C THR A 2 -33.86 14.42 -88.64
N GLU A 3 -33.52 13.34 -89.36
CA GLU A 3 -33.36 12.00 -88.77
C GLU A 3 -32.22 11.93 -87.73
N CYS A 4 -31.07 12.55 -88.04
CA CYS A 4 -29.96 12.70 -87.08
C CYS A 4 -30.40 13.46 -85.82
N ARG A 5 -31.16 14.54 -85.98
CA ARG A 5 -31.73 15.31 -84.86
C ARG A 5 -32.67 14.43 -84.02
N THR A 6 -33.57 13.69 -84.64
CA THR A 6 -34.52 12.82 -83.93
C THR A 6 -33.82 11.68 -83.18
N LEU A 7 -32.77 11.09 -83.77
CA LEU A 7 -31.97 10.04 -83.15
C LEU A 7 -31.20 10.56 -81.92
N LEU A 8 -30.53 11.69 -82.06
CA LEU A 8 -29.69 12.28 -81.01
C LEU A 8 -30.52 12.94 -79.89
N TYR A 9 -31.64 13.62 -80.19
CA TYR A 9 -32.54 14.17 -79.16
C TYR A 9 -33.37 13.08 -78.47
N GLY A 10 -33.69 12.00 -79.18
CA GLY A 10 -34.48 10.89 -78.64
C GLY A 10 -33.69 10.00 -77.67
N GLN A 11 -32.35 10.02 -77.73
CA GLN A 11 -31.41 9.28 -76.86
C GLN A 11 -31.67 7.77 -76.69
N LEU A 12 -32.53 7.20 -77.52
CA LEU A 12 -32.95 5.80 -77.47
C LEU A 12 -32.77 5.22 -78.87
N PRO A 13 -32.27 3.98 -79.01
CA PRO A 13 -32.14 3.38 -80.32
C PRO A 13 -33.50 3.15 -81.00
N VAL A 14 -33.50 3.17 -82.33
CA VAL A 14 -34.68 2.97 -83.19
C VAL A 14 -34.39 1.86 -84.20
N ARG A 15 -35.43 1.23 -84.75
CA ARG A 15 -35.27 0.12 -85.69
C ARG A 15 -34.58 0.59 -86.97
N LEU A 16 -33.66 -0.22 -87.51
CA LEU A 16 -33.00 0.09 -88.79
C LEU A 16 -33.99 0.28 -89.94
N THR A 17 -35.12 -0.44 -89.91
CA THR A 17 -36.20 -0.33 -90.91
C THR A 17 -36.92 1.03 -90.89
N GLU A 18 -36.82 1.79 -89.80
CA GLU A 18 -37.46 3.09 -89.62
C GLU A 18 -36.54 4.27 -90.00
N VAL A 19 -35.29 3.98 -90.42
CA VAL A 19 -34.27 4.99 -90.70
C VAL A 19 -33.77 4.86 -92.14
N SER A 20 -34.14 5.82 -92.96
CA SER A 20 -33.84 5.84 -94.40
C SER A 20 -32.34 5.99 -94.70
N HIS A 21 -31.59 6.75 -93.88
CA HIS A 21 -30.17 7.09 -94.10
C HIS A 21 -29.22 6.50 -93.04
N ALA A 22 -29.45 5.25 -92.60
CA ALA A 22 -28.70 4.64 -91.50
C ALA A 22 -27.17 4.56 -91.73
N THR A 23 -26.73 4.20 -92.94
CA THR A 23 -25.31 4.11 -93.31
C THR A 23 -24.60 5.47 -93.26
N GLU A 24 -25.29 6.54 -93.67
CA GLU A 24 -24.76 7.91 -93.59
C GLU A 24 -24.63 8.36 -92.15
N LEU A 25 -25.59 8.01 -91.27
CA LEU A 25 -25.55 8.35 -89.85
C LEU A 25 -24.40 7.68 -89.09
N LEU A 26 -24.04 6.45 -89.45
CA LEU A 26 -22.92 5.71 -88.83
C LEU A 26 -21.56 6.24 -89.29
N ALA A 27 -21.48 6.81 -90.50
CA ALA A 27 -20.26 7.41 -91.03
C ALA A 27 -19.96 8.79 -90.40
N LEU A 28 -20.96 9.42 -89.75
CA LEU A 28 -20.79 10.71 -89.11
C LEU A 28 -20.00 10.59 -87.81
N LYS A 29 -19.09 11.56 -87.63
CA LYS A 29 -18.27 11.71 -86.43
C LYS A 29 -18.51 13.07 -85.78
N ASN A 30 -18.32 13.14 -84.47
CA ASN A 30 -18.39 14.40 -83.73
C ASN A 30 -17.07 15.20 -83.84
N GLU A 31 -17.00 16.34 -83.14
CA GLU A 31 -15.83 17.25 -83.17
C GLU A 31 -14.50 16.63 -82.75
N ASP A 32 -14.51 15.50 -82.03
CA ASP A 32 -13.29 14.76 -81.63
C ASP A 32 -13.10 13.46 -82.40
N LEU A 33 -13.73 13.33 -83.58
CA LEU A 33 -13.60 12.19 -84.47
C LEU A 33 -14.18 10.85 -83.94
N GLU A 34 -15.03 10.89 -82.91
CA GLU A 34 -15.76 9.72 -82.41
C GLU A 34 -17.09 9.54 -83.18
N PRO A 35 -17.56 8.30 -83.39
CA PRO A 35 -18.81 8.04 -84.11
C PRO A 35 -20.03 8.58 -83.36
N ILE A 36 -21.00 9.19 -84.07
CA ILE A 36 -22.20 9.74 -83.41
C ILE A 36 -23.34 8.72 -83.25
N ALA A 37 -23.33 7.66 -84.07
CA ALA A 37 -24.31 6.59 -84.04
C ALA A 37 -23.60 5.24 -83.92
N ALA A 38 -24.25 4.28 -83.27
CA ALA A 38 -23.80 2.91 -83.19
C ALA A 38 -24.94 1.95 -83.52
N HIS A 39 -24.56 0.76 -83.94
CA HIS A 39 -25.49 -0.35 -84.13
C HIS A 39 -25.82 -1.03 -82.82
N TYR A 40 -27.08 -1.47 -82.72
CA TYR A 40 -27.58 -2.23 -81.58
C TYR A 40 -28.29 -3.50 -82.07
N ARG A 41 -28.12 -4.58 -81.30
CA ARG A 41 -28.79 -5.86 -81.51
C ARG A 41 -29.92 -6.01 -80.48
N LYS A 42 -31.11 -6.35 -80.96
CA LYS A 42 -32.23 -6.75 -80.13
C LYS A 42 -32.00 -8.17 -79.62
N LEU A 43 -32.08 -8.32 -78.30
CA LEU A 43 -32.04 -9.60 -77.62
C LEU A 43 -33.17 -9.63 -76.58
N SER A 44 -33.80 -10.79 -76.43
CA SER A 44 -34.75 -11.00 -75.33
C SER A 44 -33.99 -11.63 -74.18
N ILE A 45 -33.97 -10.95 -73.03
CA ILE A 45 -33.21 -11.37 -71.85
C ILE A 45 -34.16 -12.01 -70.86
N ASP A 46 -33.89 -13.28 -70.51
CA ASP A 46 -34.55 -13.96 -69.40
C ASP A 46 -33.82 -13.69 -68.08
N ARG A 47 -34.60 -13.38 -67.03
CA ARG A 47 -34.08 -13.11 -65.69
C ARG A 47 -33.28 -14.30 -65.15
N LEU A 48 -33.70 -15.54 -65.44
CA LEU A 48 -32.98 -16.73 -65.00
C LEU A 48 -31.58 -16.82 -65.63
N GLN A 49 -31.44 -16.45 -66.91
CA GLN A 49 -30.15 -16.44 -67.59
C GLN A 49 -29.20 -15.40 -67.00
N CYS A 50 -29.71 -14.21 -66.66
CA CYS A 50 -28.91 -13.19 -65.96
C CYS A 50 -28.44 -13.66 -64.59
N ARG A 51 -29.31 -14.34 -63.83
CA ARG A 51 -28.92 -14.91 -62.52
C ARG A 51 -27.80 -15.92 -62.68
N GLN A 52 -27.94 -16.86 -63.62
CA GLN A 52 -26.89 -17.83 -63.93
C GLN A 52 -25.59 -17.15 -64.38
N ALA A 53 -25.67 -16.06 -65.14
CA ALA A 53 -24.50 -15.29 -65.56
C ALA A 53 -23.72 -14.73 -64.35
N LEU A 54 -24.44 -14.12 -63.39
CA LEU A 54 -23.84 -13.58 -62.17
C LEU A 54 -23.23 -14.69 -61.29
N GLU A 55 -23.92 -15.83 -61.10
CA GLU A 55 -23.39 -16.97 -60.36
C GLU A 55 -22.11 -17.52 -61.00
N GLN A 56 -22.09 -17.68 -62.32
CA GLN A 56 -20.92 -18.13 -63.07
C GLN A 56 -19.76 -17.13 -62.99
N ALA A 57 -20.06 -15.84 -62.87
CA ALA A 57 -19.10 -14.77 -62.65
C ALA A 57 -18.75 -14.56 -61.16
N LYS A 58 -18.93 -15.58 -60.30
CA LYS A 58 -18.57 -15.59 -58.87
C LYS A 58 -19.38 -14.66 -57.97
N PHE A 59 -20.47 -14.06 -58.45
CA PHE A 59 -21.35 -13.33 -57.55
C PHE A 59 -22.03 -14.31 -56.59
N ARG A 60 -22.12 -13.93 -55.32
CA ARG A 60 -22.86 -14.66 -54.30
C ARG A 60 -24.19 -13.96 -54.05
N ARG A 61 -25.26 -14.75 -54.03
CA ARG A 61 -26.59 -14.26 -53.72
C ARG A 61 -26.84 -14.39 -52.22
N ASP A 62 -27.21 -13.28 -51.59
CA ASP A 62 -27.82 -13.28 -50.26
C ASP A 62 -29.22 -12.66 -50.39
N LYS A 63 -30.25 -13.46 -50.07
CA LYS A 63 -31.67 -13.15 -50.37
C LYS A 63 -31.91 -12.74 -51.82
N ASP A 64 -32.13 -11.46 -52.10
CA ASP A 64 -32.39 -10.91 -53.44
C ASP A 64 -31.30 -9.96 -53.94
N GLU A 65 -30.19 -9.85 -53.20
CA GLU A 65 -29.06 -8.99 -53.53
C GLU A 65 -27.83 -9.81 -53.96
N TRP A 66 -27.04 -9.25 -54.87
CA TRP A 66 -25.88 -9.91 -55.48
C TRP A 66 -24.58 -9.25 -55.05
N TYR A 67 -23.70 -10.02 -54.41
CA TYR A 67 -22.41 -9.53 -53.93
C TYR A 67 -21.27 -10.10 -54.78
N TYR A 68 -20.40 -9.22 -55.28
CA TYR A 68 -19.17 -9.65 -55.92
C TYR A 68 -18.05 -9.75 -54.88
N PRO A 69 -17.16 -10.77 -54.90
CA PRO A 69 -16.17 -10.98 -53.84
C PRO A 69 -15.24 -9.80 -53.51
N ALA A 70 -15.04 -8.87 -54.44
CA ALA A 70 -14.20 -7.68 -54.26
C ALA A 70 -15.00 -6.40 -53.95
N VAL A 71 -16.33 -6.46 -53.86
CA VAL A 71 -17.21 -5.31 -53.69
C VAL A 71 -18.22 -5.60 -52.57
N ASP A 72 -18.17 -4.79 -51.51
CA ASP A 72 -19.08 -4.94 -50.36
C ASP A 72 -20.51 -4.45 -50.66
N GLN A 73 -20.71 -3.68 -51.73
CA GLN A 73 -22.02 -3.19 -52.15
C GLN A 73 -22.83 -4.27 -52.88
N ALA A 74 -24.09 -4.42 -52.46
CA ALA A 74 -25.07 -5.30 -53.07
C ALA A 74 -25.59 -4.74 -54.40
N LEU A 75 -25.44 -5.52 -55.47
CA LEU A 75 -26.02 -5.26 -56.77
C LEU A 75 -27.47 -5.75 -56.81
N ASN A 76 -28.41 -4.86 -57.15
CA ASN A 76 -29.79 -5.24 -57.41
C ASN A 76 -30.00 -5.55 -58.89
N LEU A 77 -30.18 -6.83 -59.19
CA LEU A 77 -30.38 -7.31 -60.56
C LEU A 77 -31.67 -6.78 -61.18
N ASP A 78 -32.74 -6.64 -60.41
CA ASP A 78 -34.03 -6.18 -60.93
C ASP A 78 -33.95 -4.71 -61.34
N THR A 79 -33.32 -3.86 -60.52
CA THR A 79 -33.03 -2.46 -60.87
C THR A 79 -32.17 -2.33 -62.11
N LEU A 80 -31.11 -3.14 -62.23
CA LEU A 80 -30.24 -3.14 -63.41
C LEU A 80 -31.03 -3.50 -64.69
N LEU A 81 -31.83 -4.56 -64.63
CA LEU A 81 -32.64 -5.00 -65.76
C LEU A 81 -33.72 -3.97 -66.11
N ASP A 82 -34.34 -3.32 -65.13
CA ASP A 82 -35.34 -2.29 -65.36
C ASP A 82 -34.74 -1.03 -66.02
N ASN A 83 -33.50 -0.66 -65.68
CA ASN A 83 -32.78 0.43 -66.35
C ASN A 83 -32.46 0.08 -67.81
N LEU A 84 -32.03 -1.16 -68.09
CA LEU A 84 -31.82 -1.66 -69.45
C LEU A 84 -33.12 -1.74 -70.26
N ARG A 85 -34.22 -2.13 -69.62
CA ARG A 85 -35.56 -2.13 -70.21
C ARG A 85 -36.03 -0.72 -70.55
N THR A 86 -35.74 0.25 -69.69
CA THR A 86 -36.04 1.66 -69.95
C THR A 86 -35.31 2.18 -71.18
N PHE A 87 -34.04 1.78 -71.37
CA PHE A 87 -33.27 2.12 -72.58
C PHE A 87 -33.83 1.47 -73.86
N SER A 88 -34.66 0.44 -73.74
CA SER A 88 -35.31 -0.27 -74.84
C SER A 88 -36.83 -0.06 -74.89
N ILE A 89 -37.37 0.94 -74.18
CA ILE A 89 -38.81 1.15 -74.00
C ILE A 89 -39.60 1.31 -75.31
N LYS A 90 -39.00 1.96 -76.33
CA LYS A 90 -39.63 2.11 -77.66
C LYS A 90 -39.81 0.76 -78.34
N GLU A 91 -38.84 -0.14 -78.20
CA GLU A 91 -38.91 -1.48 -78.77
C GLU A 91 -39.89 -2.37 -78.00
N GLN A 92 -40.00 -2.20 -76.68
CA GLN A 92 -40.98 -2.92 -75.86
C GLN A 92 -42.41 -2.52 -76.22
N ALA A 93 -42.67 -1.22 -76.40
CA ALA A 93 -43.96 -0.72 -76.86
C ALA A 93 -44.33 -1.21 -78.27
N ALA A 94 -43.34 -1.32 -79.17
CA ALA A 94 -43.55 -1.71 -80.56
C ALA A 94 -43.62 -3.24 -80.79
N SER A 95 -42.95 -4.06 -79.97
CA SER A 95 -42.91 -5.52 -80.15
C SER A 95 -43.76 -6.32 -79.17
N GLY A 96 -44.20 -5.71 -78.06
CA GLY A 96 -44.91 -6.40 -76.99
C GLY A 96 -44.04 -7.33 -76.12
N ASP A 97 -42.76 -7.51 -76.47
CA ASP A 97 -41.80 -8.31 -75.71
C ASP A 97 -41.25 -7.51 -74.52
N LYS A 98 -41.75 -7.82 -73.32
CA LYS A 98 -41.31 -7.20 -72.05
C LYS A 98 -39.87 -7.59 -71.66
N GLY A 99 -39.28 -8.59 -72.32
CA GLY A 99 -37.90 -9.03 -72.13
C GLY A 99 -36.91 -8.42 -73.13
N ALA A 100 -37.38 -7.64 -74.11
CA ALA A 100 -36.51 -7.06 -75.13
C ALA A 100 -35.57 -6.00 -74.54
N VAL A 101 -34.27 -6.16 -74.82
CA VAL A 101 -33.19 -5.23 -74.50
C VAL A 101 -32.35 -4.99 -75.76
N LEU A 102 -31.75 -3.81 -75.85
CA LEU A 102 -30.91 -3.39 -76.97
C LEU A 102 -29.46 -3.35 -76.51
N LEU A 103 -28.63 -4.23 -77.06
CA LEU A 103 -27.21 -4.32 -76.75
C LEU A 103 -26.38 -3.64 -77.86
N PRO A 104 -25.39 -2.80 -77.52
CA PRO A 104 -24.36 -2.36 -78.48
C PRO A 104 -23.62 -3.56 -79.06
N LEU A 105 -23.10 -3.42 -80.28
CA LEU A 105 -22.33 -4.51 -80.91
C LEU A 105 -20.94 -4.71 -80.30
N SER A 106 -20.40 -3.75 -79.55
CA SER A 106 -19.11 -3.87 -78.85
C SER A 106 -19.29 -4.13 -77.37
N LYS A 107 -18.51 -5.08 -76.84
CA LYS A 107 -18.45 -5.40 -75.41
C LYS A 107 -18.04 -4.18 -74.57
N GLY A 108 -17.11 -3.37 -75.09
CA GLY A 108 -16.66 -2.15 -74.44
C GLY A 108 -17.81 -1.14 -74.31
N GLU A 109 -18.54 -0.90 -75.39
CA GLU A 109 -19.71 -0.01 -75.39
C GLU A 109 -20.81 -0.51 -74.45
N PHE A 110 -21.05 -1.83 -74.40
CA PHE A 110 -22.03 -2.41 -73.47
C PHE A 110 -21.66 -2.16 -72.00
N LYS A 111 -20.39 -2.31 -71.62
CA LYS A 111 -19.92 -1.95 -70.27
C LYS A 111 -20.20 -0.49 -69.95
N TYR A 112 -19.81 0.42 -70.85
CA TYR A 112 -20.03 1.85 -70.66
C TYR A 112 -21.52 2.20 -70.57
N LEU A 113 -22.37 1.55 -71.36
CA LEU A 113 -23.82 1.70 -71.29
C LEU A 113 -24.37 1.26 -69.92
N LEU A 114 -23.95 0.10 -69.41
CA LEU A 114 -24.39 -0.37 -68.09
C LEU A 114 -23.92 0.56 -66.97
N SER A 115 -22.66 1.02 -67.00
CA SER A 115 -22.13 1.98 -66.03
C SER A 115 -22.87 3.32 -66.07
N LEU A 116 -23.36 3.75 -67.24
CA LEU A 116 -24.19 4.95 -67.38
C LEU A 116 -25.59 4.74 -66.78
N LEU A 117 -26.18 3.57 -67.01
CA LEU A 117 -27.54 3.25 -66.60
C LEU A 117 -27.66 2.85 -65.11
N TYR A 118 -26.62 2.30 -64.50
CA TYR A 118 -26.62 1.86 -63.11
C TYR A 118 -25.25 2.09 -62.45
N ASP A 119 -25.17 3.14 -61.63
CA ASP A 119 -23.95 3.55 -60.92
C ASP A 119 -23.69 2.61 -59.74
N HIS A 120 -22.93 1.53 -59.99
CA HIS A 120 -22.61 0.50 -59.01
C HIS A 120 -21.16 -0.01 -59.16
N PRO A 121 -20.39 -0.22 -58.07
CA PRO A 121 -18.97 -0.62 -58.16
C PRO A 121 -18.73 -1.96 -58.85
N ALA A 122 -19.69 -2.89 -58.76
CA ALA A 122 -19.61 -4.19 -59.43
C ALA A 122 -20.18 -4.20 -60.86
N ILE A 123 -20.59 -3.05 -61.41
CA ILE A 123 -21.36 -3.00 -62.67
C ILE A 123 -20.56 -3.53 -63.87
N GLU A 124 -19.25 -3.27 -63.91
CA GLU A 124 -18.41 -3.75 -65.00
C GLU A 124 -18.28 -5.27 -64.99
N PHE A 125 -18.22 -5.90 -63.80
CA PHE A 125 -18.20 -7.35 -63.65
C PHE A 125 -19.55 -7.96 -64.04
N ALA A 126 -20.65 -7.31 -63.67
CA ALA A 126 -21.99 -7.71 -64.11
C ALA A 126 -22.13 -7.60 -65.63
N ALA A 127 -21.61 -6.53 -66.25
CA ALA A 127 -21.61 -6.34 -67.69
C ALA A 127 -20.77 -7.42 -68.41
N ASP A 128 -19.59 -7.74 -67.89
CA ASP A 128 -18.78 -8.85 -68.39
C ASP A 128 -19.52 -10.19 -68.32
N ALA A 129 -20.15 -10.47 -67.19
CA ALA A 129 -20.90 -11.70 -66.95
C ALA A 129 -22.08 -11.83 -67.91
N LEU A 130 -22.87 -10.75 -68.03
CA LEU A 130 -24.03 -10.68 -68.91
C LEU A 130 -23.61 -10.81 -70.37
N TRP A 131 -22.55 -10.11 -70.80
CA TRP A 131 -22.03 -10.21 -72.16
C TRP A 131 -21.59 -11.65 -72.48
N HIS A 132 -20.79 -12.25 -71.61
CA HIS A 132 -20.31 -13.61 -71.80
C HIS A 132 -21.46 -14.62 -71.89
N LYS A 133 -22.52 -14.46 -71.09
CA LYS A 133 -23.68 -15.35 -71.11
C LYS A 133 -24.59 -15.14 -72.32
N LEU A 134 -24.80 -13.89 -72.73
CA LEU A 134 -25.76 -13.52 -73.78
C LEU A 134 -25.17 -13.58 -75.20
N VAL A 135 -23.87 -13.31 -75.33
CA VAL A 135 -23.17 -13.17 -76.62
C VAL A 135 -22.05 -14.22 -76.77
N GLY A 136 -21.30 -14.50 -75.71
CA GLY A 136 -20.15 -15.42 -75.72
C GLY A 136 -18.80 -14.71 -75.51
N GLU A 137 -17.71 -15.32 -75.96
CA GLU A 137 -16.34 -14.79 -75.78
C GLU A 137 -15.96 -13.68 -76.77
N THR A 138 -16.79 -13.41 -77.78
CA THR A 138 -16.52 -12.39 -78.81
C THR A 138 -16.55 -10.98 -78.22
N THR A 139 -15.57 -10.15 -78.59
CA THR A 139 -15.48 -8.76 -78.14
C THR A 139 -16.37 -7.80 -78.93
N GLU A 140 -16.65 -8.14 -80.19
CA GLU A 140 -17.49 -7.38 -81.10
C GLU A 140 -18.37 -8.34 -81.91
N LEU A 141 -19.61 -7.92 -82.17
CA LEU A 141 -20.58 -8.60 -83.02
C LEU A 141 -20.52 -8.06 -84.45
N ASP A 142 -20.83 -8.90 -85.44
CA ASP A 142 -20.86 -8.51 -86.85
C ASP A 142 -21.95 -7.45 -87.09
N ALA A 143 -21.67 -6.45 -87.92
CA ALA A 143 -22.60 -5.39 -88.26
C ALA A 143 -23.89 -5.92 -88.94
N SER A 144 -23.84 -7.08 -89.58
CA SER A 144 -25.01 -7.76 -90.15
C SER A 144 -26.02 -8.25 -89.10
N GLU A 145 -25.62 -8.36 -87.83
CA GLU A 145 -26.51 -8.71 -86.72
C GLU A 145 -27.25 -7.50 -86.12
N ALA A 146 -26.97 -6.29 -86.63
CA ALA A 146 -27.62 -5.08 -86.19
C ALA A 146 -29.11 -5.10 -86.53
N THR A 147 -29.94 -4.71 -85.57
CA THR A 147 -31.41 -4.58 -85.75
C THR A 147 -31.87 -3.15 -85.55
N HIS A 148 -31.10 -2.38 -84.80
CA HIS A 148 -31.39 -1.02 -84.40
C HIS A 148 -30.16 -0.14 -84.64
N ILE A 149 -30.42 1.16 -84.84
CA ILE A 149 -29.42 2.21 -84.83
C ILE A 149 -29.78 3.17 -83.69
N GLY A 150 -28.78 3.55 -82.91
CA GLY A 150 -28.93 4.50 -81.82
C GLY A 150 -27.77 5.48 -81.80
N PRO A 151 -27.83 6.51 -80.95
CA PRO A 151 -26.62 7.25 -80.61
C PRO A 151 -25.54 6.28 -80.12
N SER A 152 -24.29 6.48 -80.50
CA SER A 152 -23.18 5.68 -79.95
C SER A 152 -23.08 5.90 -78.45
N VAL A 153 -22.47 4.98 -77.70
CA VAL A 153 -22.34 5.16 -76.24
C VAL A 153 -21.45 6.35 -75.91
N ALA A 154 -20.42 6.59 -76.74
CA ALA A 154 -19.63 7.82 -76.70
C ALA A 154 -20.52 9.06 -76.92
N MET A 155 -21.39 9.04 -77.93
CA MET A 155 -22.32 10.14 -78.20
C MET A 155 -23.42 10.26 -77.14
N LEU A 156 -23.83 9.19 -76.46
CA LEU A 156 -24.72 9.26 -75.29
C LEU A 156 -24.05 10.02 -74.16
N LEU A 157 -22.78 9.69 -73.87
CA LEU A 157 -21.95 10.46 -72.93
C LEU A 157 -21.82 11.94 -73.35
N ARG A 158 -21.89 12.24 -74.67
CA ARG A 158 -21.82 13.61 -75.22
C ARG A 158 -23.15 14.33 -75.46
N LEU A 159 -24.24 13.63 -75.60
CA LEU A 159 -25.57 14.22 -75.61
C LEU A 159 -25.97 14.53 -74.17
N ASP A 160 -25.48 13.74 -73.22
CA ASP A 160 -25.26 14.20 -71.86
C ASP A 160 -24.38 15.47 -71.84
N LEU A 161 -23.31 15.59 -72.66
CA LEU A 161 -22.50 16.83 -72.79
C LEU A 161 -23.27 18.09 -73.26
N ARG A 162 -24.35 17.99 -74.05
CA ARG A 162 -25.21 19.17 -74.34
C ARG A 162 -26.05 19.58 -73.13
N TYR A 163 -26.36 18.65 -72.24
CA TYR A 163 -26.77 18.98 -70.89
C TYR A 163 -25.58 19.47 -70.04
N ARG A 164 -24.35 19.02 -70.28
CA ARG A 164 -23.16 19.44 -69.51
C ARG A 164 -22.75 20.91 -69.71
N SER A 165 -22.94 21.61 -70.82
CA SER A 165 -22.67 23.07 -70.79
C SER A 165 -23.63 23.84 -69.85
N ALA A 166 -24.80 23.26 -69.55
CA ALA A 166 -25.72 23.74 -68.52
C ALA A 166 -25.65 22.94 -67.19
N GLN A 167 -24.90 21.82 -67.11
CA GLN A 167 -24.87 20.90 -65.97
C GLN A 167 -23.49 20.37 -65.49
N GLN A 168 -22.39 20.53 -66.21
CA GLN A 168 -21.05 20.15 -65.70
C GLN A 168 -20.62 21.07 -64.56
N ASN A 169 -20.98 22.35 -64.68
CA ASN A 169 -20.89 23.32 -63.61
C ASN A 169 -21.86 23.06 -62.44
N SER A 170 -22.91 22.25 -62.64
CA SER A 170 -24.00 22.05 -61.66
C SER A 170 -23.98 20.70 -60.93
N LEU A 171 -22.99 19.84 -61.18
CA LEU A 171 -22.98 18.49 -60.58
C LEU A 171 -22.04 18.35 -59.40
N ILE A 172 -20.87 18.97 -59.38
CA ILE A 172 -19.98 18.94 -58.21
C ILE A 172 -20.26 20.15 -57.33
N PHE A 173 -20.14 21.36 -57.89
CA PHE A 173 -20.32 22.62 -57.17
C PHE A 173 -21.69 23.24 -57.42
N LYS A 174 -22.20 23.99 -56.45
CA LYS A 174 -23.44 24.77 -56.59
C LYS A 174 -23.23 26.00 -57.49
N ASP A 175 -22.02 26.57 -57.47
CA ASP A 175 -21.65 27.75 -58.25
C ASP A 175 -20.95 27.33 -59.55
N PRO A 176 -21.51 27.69 -60.72
CA PRO A 176 -20.90 27.43 -62.00
C PRO A 176 -19.48 27.99 -62.17
N ALA A 177 -19.17 29.17 -61.64
CA ALA A 177 -17.85 29.76 -61.80
C ALA A 177 -16.76 28.94 -61.08
N MET A 178 -17.11 28.28 -59.96
CA MET A 178 -16.22 27.34 -59.28
C MET A 178 -16.03 26.04 -60.06
N GLY A 179 -17.02 25.62 -60.85
CA GLY A 179 -16.91 24.46 -61.75
C GLY A 179 -15.89 24.71 -62.86
N ASP A 180 -15.96 25.85 -63.54
CA ASP A 180 -15.00 26.23 -64.60
C ASP A 180 -13.57 26.33 -64.04
N ALA A 181 -13.42 26.96 -62.86
CA ALA A 181 -12.15 27.06 -62.15
C ALA A 181 -11.59 25.67 -61.76
N HIS A 182 -12.45 24.75 -61.37
CA HIS A 182 -12.07 23.37 -61.01
C HIS A 182 -11.54 22.60 -62.20
N GLU A 183 -12.14 22.76 -63.39
CA GLU A 183 -11.64 22.12 -64.61
C GLU A 183 -10.25 22.61 -65.01
N GLN A 184 -9.95 23.90 -64.81
CA GLN A 184 -8.60 24.44 -65.02
C GLN A 184 -7.58 23.80 -64.08
N ALA A 185 -7.92 23.65 -62.79
CA ALA A 185 -7.08 22.97 -61.82
C ALA A 185 -6.88 21.48 -62.15
N MET A 186 -7.92 20.79 -62.65
CA MET A 186 -7.83 19.40 -63.12
C MET A 186 -6.96 19.24 -64.37
N SER A 187 -6.97 20.21 -65.29
CA SER A 187 -6.08 20.23 -66.45
C SER A 187 -4.62 20.35 -66.02
N GLU A 188 -4.34 21.18 -65.02
CA GLU A 188 -3.00 21.33 -64.44
C GLU A 188 -2.54 20.03 -63.75
N LEU A 189 -3.41 19.39 -62.96
CA LEU A 189 -3.14 18.06 -62.40
C LEU A 189 -2.82 17.04 -63.51
N SER A 190 -3.58 17.03 -64.60
CA SER A 190 -3.39 16.13 -65.72
C SER A 190 -2.02 16.32 -66.37
N LYS A 191 -1.58 17.58 -66.56
CA LYS A 191 -0.24 17.91 -67.06
C LYS A 191 0.86 17.43 -66.13
N GLN A 192 0.70 17.61 -64.82
CA GLN A 192 1.70 17.18 -63.83
C GLN A 192 1.76 15.65 -63.72
N SER A 193 0.60 14.98 -63.76
CA SER A 193 0.50 13.53 -63.65
C SER A 193 1.08 12.78 -64.85
N SER A 194 1.07 13.37 -66.05
CA SER A 194 1.69 12.76 -67.24
C SER A 194 3.22 12.67 -67.11
N GLN A 195 3.83 13.58 -66.35
CA GLN A 195 5.26 13.56 -66.04
C GLN A 195 5.57 12.69 -64.82
N LYS A 196 4.67 12.67 -63.82
CA LYS A 196 4.81 11.90 -62.57
C LYS A 196 3.46 11.25 -62.20
N PRO A 197 3.23 9.98 -62.60
CA PRO A 197 1.97 9.27 -62.32
C PRO A 197 1.59 9.21 -60.83
N LEU A 198 2.59 9.26 -59.94
CA LEU A 198 2.43 9.30 -58.49
C LEU A 198 1.56 10.46 -57.99
N ILE A 199 1.58 11.61 -58.66
CA ILE A 199 0.80 12.79 -58.26
C ILE A 199 -0.70 12.50 -58.35
N LYS A 200 -1.12 11.70 -59.34
CA LYS A 200 -2.51 11.28 -59.50
C LYS A 200 -2.97 10.36 -58.37
N ALA A 201 -2.12 9.41 -57.99
CA ALA A 201 -2.36 8.53 -56.85
C ALA A 201 -2.43 9.34 -55.54
N LEU A 202 -1.53 10.31 -55.36
CA LEU A 202 -1.53 11.21 -54.20
C LEU A 202 -2.84 11.99 -54.10
N ALA A 203 -3.31 12.60 -55.20
CA ALA A 203 -4.57 13.33 -55.22
C ALA A 203 -5.75 12.45 -54.77
N ARG A 204 -5.84 11.20 -55.27
CA ARG A 204 -6.90 10.26 -54.85
C ARG A 204 -6.88 9.96 -53.36
N VAL A 205 -5.70 9.71 -52.79
CA VAL A 205 -5.55 9.47 -51.35
C VAL A 205 -5.94 10.73 -50.57
N THR A 206 -5.44 11.92 -50.97
CA THR A 206 -5.80 13.20 -50.34
C THR A 206 -7.31 13.43 -50.33
N GLY A 207 -7.98 13.21 -51.47
CA GLY A 207 -9.43 13.34 -51.58
C GLY A 207 -10.18 12.41 -50.64
N PHE A 208 -9.70 11.18 -50.48
CA PHE A 208 -10.28 10.21 -49.56
C PHE A 208 -10.10 10.60 -48.09
N VAL A 209 -8.91 11.06 -47.70
CA VAL A 209 -8.64 11.50 -46.32
C VAL A 209 -9.48 12.74 -45.97
N ARG A 210 -9.60 13.71 -46.90
CA ARG A 210 -10.49 14.88 -46.74
C ARG A 210 -11.93 14.45 -46.48
N LEU A 211 -12.40 13.45 -47.21
CA LEU A 211 -13.75 12.92 -47.09
C LEU A 211 -13.97 12.18 -45.76
N LEU A 212 -13.09 11.24 -45.40
CA LEU A 212 -13.26 10.42 -44.20
C LEU A 212 -13.11 11.21 -42.91
N ASP A 213 -12.13 12.11 -42.84
CA ASP A 213 -11.84 12.88 -41.64
C ASP A 213 -12.58 14.24 -41.62
N ASN A 214 -13.45 14.45 -42.62
CA ASN A 214 -14.26 15.66 -42.84
C ASN A 214 -13.43 16.95 -42.70
N ASN A 215 -12.19 16.94 -43.20
CA ASN A 215 -11.33 18.10 -43.21
C ASN A 215 -10.82 18.41 -44.61
N TRP A 216 -11.45 19.41 -45.21
CA TRP A 216 -11.15 19.85 -46.57
C TRP A 216 -9.85 20.65 -46.71
N THR A 217 -9.22 21.04 -45.59
CA THR A 217 -7.95 21.79 -45.61
C THR A 217 -6.71 20.89 -45.71
N TYR A 218 -6.88 19.57 -45.88
CA TYR A 218 -5.76 18.63 -45.96
C TYR A 218 -5.00 18.79 -47.26
N ASP A 219 -3.69 19.05 -47.16
CA ASP A 219 -2.80 19.24 -48.31
C ASP A 219 -1.38 18.76 -47.94
N GLU A 220 -1.31 17.59 -47.32
CA GLU A 220 -0.05 17.03 -46.83
C GLU A 220 0.86 16.60 -47.99
N ASN A 221 2.16 16.75 -47.77
CA ASN A 221 3.16 16.30 -48.71
C ASN A 221 3.33 14.77 -48.64
N LEU A 222 3.73 14.19 -49.77
CA LEU A 222 4.12 12.80 -49.88
C LEU A 222 5.16 12.43 -48.79
N LEU A 223 4.87 11.38 -48.02
CA LEU A 223 5.84 10.84 -47.07
C LEU A 223 7.00 10.20 -47.82
N SER A 224 8.24 10.61 -47.52
CA SER A 224 9.43 10.03 -48.14
C SER A 224 9.53 8.53 -47.83
N ASN A 225 9.49 7.70 -48.87
CA ASN A 225 9.55 6.25 -48.75
C ASN A 225 10.16 5.61 -50.01
N LYS A 226 10.59 4.35 -49.88
CA LYS A 226 11.09 3.48 -50.96
C LYS A 226 10.19 2.25 -51.18
N ALA A 227 8.89 2.39 -50.90
CA ALA A 227 7.96 1.25 -50.90
C ALA A 227 7.28 1.01 -52.27
N GLY A 228 7.54 1.84 -53.28
CA GLY A 228 6.95 1.68 -54.61
C GLY A 228 7.66 0.63 -55.48
N SER A 229 7.27 0.58 -56.75
CA SER A 229 7.90 -0.27 -57.77
C SER A 229 9.17 0.41 -58.33
N ASP A 230 10.23 -0.35 -58.64
CA ASP A 230 11.48 0.14 -59.25
C ASP A 230 12.18 1.30 -58.50
N ASP A 231 12.30 1.21 -57.16
CA ASP A 231 12.88 2.24 -56.28
C ASP A 231 12.12 3.60 -56.25
N ALA A 232 10.91 3.67 -56.82
CA ALA A 232 10.04 4.84 -56.72
C ALA A 232 9.32 4.94 -55.36
N SER A 233 8.92 6.15 -54.96
CA SER A 233 8.06 6.33 -53.77
C SER A 233 6.64 5.84 -54.04
N LEU A 234 6.06 5.11 -53.09
CA LEU A 234 4.63 4.82 -53.05
C LEU A 234 3.86 6.05 -52.57
N ALA A 235 2.63 6.27 -53.05
CA ALA A 235 1.80 7.38 -52.58
C ALA A 235 1.32 7.10 -51.16
N ILE A 236 2.08 7.55 -50.16
CA ILE A 236 1.77 7.41 -48.73
C ILE A 236 1.63 8.81 -48.13
N LEU A 237 0.53 9.02 -47.43
CA LEU A 237 0.25 10.19 -46.60
C LEU A 237 0.24 9.78 -45.13
N THR A 238 0.81 10.63 -44.29
CA THR A 238 0.57 10.60 -42.84
C THR A 238 -0.64 11.47 -42.51
N GLU A 239 -1.23 11.27 -41.34
CA GLU A 239 -2.26 12.16 -40.85
C GLU A 239 -1.79 13.63 -40.77
N PRO A 240 -2.68 14.62 -40.93
CA PRO A 240 -2.30 16.02 -40.89
C PRO A 240 -2.08 16.54 -39.46
N ARG A 241 -1.32 17.63 -39.32
CA ARG A 241 -1.07 18.26 -38.00
C ARG A 241 -2.35 18.95 -37.46
N GLY A 242 -3.27 18.17 -36.89
CA GLY A 242 -4.35 18.70 -36.05
C GLY A 242 -3.81 19.48 -34.83
N ARG A 243 -4.68 20.15 -34.04
CA ARG A 243 -4.27 20.95 -32.86
C ARG A 243 -3.42 20.19 -31.83
N GLN A 244 -3.45 18.85 -31.84
CA GLN A 244 -2.62 17.96 -31.01
C GLN A 244 -1.80 16.93 -31.83
N GLY A 245 -1.82 17.00 -33.16
CA GLY A 245 -1.22 16.03 -34.10
C GLY A 245 -2.02 14.72 -34.17
N GLY A 246 -2.77 14.47 -35.25
CA GLY A 246 -3.67 13.31 -35.35
C GLY A 246 -4.91 13.54 -36.24
N LEU A 247 -5.66 12.48 -36.53
CA LEU A 247 -6.99 12.53 -37.16
C LEU A 247 -7.98 13.39 -36.34
N LEU A 248 -8.92 14.08 -37.02
CA LEU A 248 -9.88 14.99 -36.39
C LEU A 248 -11.21 14.32 -36.06
N THR A 249 -11.92 13.81 -37.06
CA THR A 249 -13.30 13.31 -36.94
C THR A 249 -13.45 11.81 -37.23
N LEU A 250 -12.44 11.16 -37.84
CA LEU A 250 -12.40 9.71 -38.06
C LEU A 250 -11.96 8.97 -36.78
N ASP A 251 -12.75 9.13 -35.73
CA ASP A 251 -12.52 8.60 -34.38
C ASP A 251 -12.34 7.08 -34.38
N GLY A 252 -13.17 6.36 -35.12
CA GLY A 252 -13.08 4.90 -35.26
C GLY A 252 -11.75 4.37 -35.84
N PHE A 253 -10.89 5.20 -36.44
CA PHE A 253 -9.58 4.75 -36.93
C PHE A 253 -8.40 5.19 -36.05
N LYS A 254 -8.68 5.89 -34.92
CA LYS A 254 -7.67 6.37 -33.97
C LYS A 254 -7.16 5.24 -33.07
N LEU A 255 -6.42 4.31 -33.68
CA LEU A 255 -5.80 3.15 -33.02
C LEU A 255 -4.33 3.36 -32.62
N HIS A 256 -3.82 4.58 -32.79
CA HIS A 256 -2.50 4.98 -32.31
C HIS A 256 -2.67 5.90 -31.08
N PRO A 257 -1.76 5.86 -30.08
CA PRO A 257 -1.84 6.73 -28.90
C PRO A 257 -2.00 8.23 -29.18
N GLU A 258 -1.42 8.69 -30.29
CA GLU A 258 -1.48 10.09 -30.75
C GLU A 258 -2.51 10.27 -31.89
N GLY A 259 -3.41 9.31 -32.13
CA GLY A 259 -4.43 9.41 -33.19
C GLY A 259 -3.88 9.43 -34.62
N LYS A 260 -2.66 8.92 -34.81
CA LYS A 260 -1.95 8.84 -36.09
C LYS A 260 -2.44 7.70 -36.98
N ALA A 261 -2.35 7.88 -38.29
CA ALA A 261 -2.78 6.92 -39.31
C ALA A 261 -2.01 7.12 -40.63
N LEU A 262 -1.75 6.03 -41.33
CA LEU A 262 -1.16 6.06 -42.68
C LEU A 262 -2.22 5.77 -43.73
N PHE A 263 -2.21 6.55 -44.81
CA PHE A 263 -3.08 6.34 -45.97
C PHE A 263 -2.23 6.11 -47.21
N ALA A 264 -2.57 5.11 -48.02
CA ALA A 264 -1.77 4.78 -49.19
C ALA A 264 -2.61 4.42 -50.41
N TRP A 265 -2.03 4.56 -51.60
CA TRP A 265 -2.56 3.99 -52.84
C TRP A 265 -1.69 2.82 -53.30
N VAL A 266 -2.30 1.67 -53.59
CA VAL A 266 -1.61 0.45 -54.06
C VAL A 266 -2.28 -0.13 -55.30
N SER A 267 -1.47 -0.49 -56.29
CA SER A 267 -1.96 -0.95 -57.59
C SER A 267 -1.79 -2.45 -57.78
N ASN A 268 -0.85 -3.08 -57.07
CA ASN A 268 -0.52 -4.50 -57.20
C ASN A 268 -0.06 -5.11 -55.86
N LEU A 269 0.14 -6.43 -55.85
CA LEU A 269 0.51 -7.19 -54.64
C LEU A 269 1.93 -6.87 -54.14
N ILE A 270 2.85 -6.53 -55.03
CA ILE A 270 4.24 -6.19 -54.67
C ILE A 270 4.24 -4.90 -53.84
N GLU A 271 3.55 -3.86 -54.32
CA GLU A 271 3.38 -2.59 -53.60
C GLU A 271 2.68 -2.79 -52.25
N LEU A 272 1.70 -3.68 -52.17
CA LEU A 272 1.01 -3.99 -50.91
C LEU A 272 1.96 -4.67 -49.89
N ASN A 273 2.80 -5.60 -50.32
CA ASN A 273 3.81 -6.23 -49.46
C ASN A 273 4.91 -5.26 -49.04
N ASN A 274 5.33 -4.38 -49.94
CA ASN A 274 6.29 -3.31 -49.63
C ASN A 274 5.71 -2.32 -48.61
N LEU A 275 4.43 -1.95 -48.75
CA LEU A 275 3.71 -1.13 -47.78
C LEU A 275 3.64 -1.82 -46.41
N HIS A 276 3.42 -3.14 -46.36
CA HIS A 276 3.41 -3.89 -45.10
C HIS A 276 4.78 -3.84 -44.40
N THR A 277 5.86 -4.04 -45.17
CA THR A 277 7.24 -3.93 -44.67
C THR A 277 7.56 -2.52 -44.20
N PHE A 278 7.13 -1.50 -44.95
CA PHE A 278 7.26 -0.11 -44.57
C PHE A 278 6.54 0.21 -43.26
N ALA A 279 5.29 -0.22 -43.12
CA ALA A 279 4.48 0.00 -41.93
C ALA A 279 5.09 -0.66 -40.68
N ALA A 280 5.66 -1.86 -40.83
CA ALA A 280 6.41 -2.52 -39.76
C ALA A 280 7.66 -1.72 -39.36
N ASN A 281 8.42 -1.17 -40.31
CA ASN A 281 9.58 -0.32 -39.98
C ASN A 281 9.15 1.00 -39.32
N HIS A 282 8.07 1.60 -39.81
CA HIS A 282 7.49 2.83 -39.25
C HIS A 282 7.04 2.63 -37.79
N SER A 283 6.47 1.46 -37.47
CA SER A 283 5.99 1.19 -36.12
C SER A 283 7.11 1.12 -35.07
N HIS A 284 8.33 0.73 -35.46
CA HIS A 284 9.47 0.71 -34.54
C HIS A 284 9.85 2.11 -34.03
N GLN A 285 9.68 3.13 -34.87
CA GLN A 285 10.06 4.51 -34.53
C GLN A 285 8.91 5.29 -33.90
N ASN A 286 7.68 5.09 -34.38
CA ASN A 286 6.54 5.93 -34.02
C ASN A 286 5.52 5.23 -33.13
N GLY A 287 5.56 3.89 -33.03
CA GLY A 287 4.50 3.06 -32.46
C GLY A 287 3.60 2.48 -33.55
N ARG A 288 2.85 1.42 -33.23
CA ARG A 288 2.02 0.70 -34.21
C ARG A 288 0.93 1.62 -34.77
N THR A 289 1.08 1.98 -36.04
CA THR A 289 0.20 2.93 -36.73
C THR A 289 -0.78 2.17 -37.62
N PRO A 290 -2.10 2.46 -37.59
CA PRO A 290 -3.07 1.84 -38.47
C PRO A 290 -2.88 2.32 -39.92
N VAL A 291 -3.03 1.43 -40.90
CA VAL A 291 -2.80 1.74 -42.33
C VAL A 291 -4.06 1.44 -43.14
N LEU A 292 -4.56 2.42 -43.88
CA LEU A 292 -5.65 2.26 -44.84
C LEU A 292 -5.11 2.45 -46.26
N ALA A 293 -5.15 1.38 -47.05
CA ALA A 293 -4.72 1.38 -48.43
C ALA A 293 -5.92 1.35 -49.40
N LEU A 294 -5.88 2.18 -50.43
CA LEU A 294 -6.86 2.22 -51.51
C LEU A 294 -6.35 1.47 -52.73
N THR A 295 -7.26 0.77 -53.42
CA THR A 295 -6.95 0.17 -54.71
C THR A 295 -8.11 0.27 -55.70
N ALA A 296 -7.79 0.51 -56.96
CA ALA A 296 -8.74 0.34 -58.08
C ALA A 296 -8.65 -1.04 -58.73
N SER A 297 -7.80 -1.94 -58.22
CA SER A 297 -7.61 -3.29 -58.76
C SER A 297 -8.50 -4.29 -58.01
N ALA A 298 -9.60 -4.71 -58.64
CA ALA A 298 -10.45 -5.76 -58.07
C ALA A 298 -9.71 -7.10 -57.93
N HIS A 299 -8.73 -7.37 -58.81
CA HIS A 299 -7.88 -8.54 -58.71
C HIS A 299 -7.03 -8.52 -57.42
N LEU A 300 -6.46 -7.36 -57.06
CA LEU A 300 -5.71 -7.20 -55.82
C LEU A 300 -6.61 -7.40 -54.60
N MET A 301 -7.82 -6.84 -54.63
CA MET A 301 -8.79 -7.01 -53.54
C MET A 301 -9.22 -8.49 -53.38
N GLU A 302 -9.42 -9.22 -54.48
CA GLU A 302 -9.71 -10.66 -54.46
C GLU A 302 -8.54 -11.45 -53.86
N GLN A 303 -7.29 -11.12 -54.23
CA GLN A 303 -6.10 -11.73 -53.64
C GLN A 303 -5.99 -11.45 -52.14
N TYR A 304 -6.21 -10.20 -51.71
CA TYR A 304 -6.18 -9.80 -50.31
C TYR A 304 -7.27 -10.49 -49.49
N SER A 305 -8.49 -10.59 -50.03
CA SER A 305 -9.63 -11.21 -49.34
C SER A 305 -9.49 -12.73 -49.20
N ARG A 306 -8.70 -13.37 -50.07
CA ARG A 306 -8.36 -14.80 -49.99
C ARG A 306 -7.20 -15.11 -49.05
N LEU A 307 -6.47 -14.11 -48.58
CA LEU A 307 -5.44 -14.33 -47.57
C LEU A 307 -6.08 -14.95 -46.33
N ASP A 308 -5.34 -15.88 -45.73
CA ASP A 308 -5.70 -16.49 -44.45
C ASP A 308 -6.13 -15.41 -43.46
N GLU A 309 -7.19 -15.67 -42.71
CA GLU A 309 -7.62 -14.85 -41.59
C GLU A 309 -6.53 -14.69 -40.52
N ARG A 310 -5.44 -15.46 -40.58
CA ARG A 310 -4.30 -15.30 -39.66
C ARG A 310 -3.13 -14.49 -40.26
N ASN A 311 -3.25 -14.06 -41.51
CA ASN A 311 -2.18 -13.32 -42.19
C ASN A 311 -1.94 -11.95 -41.52
N GLU A 312 -0.68 -11.67 -41.15
CA GLU A 312 -0.27 -10.42 -40.49
C GLU A 312 -0.47 -9.18 -41.37
N LEU A 313 -0.46 -9.33 -42.70
CA LEU A 313 -0.74 -8.24 -43.64
C LEU A 313 -2.12 -7.64 -43.38
N ARG A 314 -3.12 -8.50 -43.13
CA ARG A 314 -4.50 -8.08 -42.81
C ARG A 314 -4.64 -7.47 -41.42
N ASP A 315 -3.66 -7.62 -40.54
CA ASP A 315 -3.64 -7.00 -39.23
C ASP A 315 -2.98 -5.62 -39.23
N THR A 316 -2.20 -5.33 -40.26
CA THR A 316 -1.47 -4.07 -40.40
C THR A 316 -2.18 -3.13 -41.39
N ILE A 317 -2.70 -3.67 -42.49
CA ILE A 317 -3.27 -2.89 -43.59
C ILE A 317 -4.74 -3.27 -43.79
N LEU A 318 -5.62 -2.27 -43.74
CA LEU A 318 -6.98 -2.31 -44.27
C LEU A 318 -6.94 -1.94 -45.75
N LEU A 319 -7.22 -2.89 -46.64
CA LEU A 319 -7.33 -2.62 -48.08
C LEU A 319 -8.80 -2.33 -48.43
N HIS A 320 -9.05 -1.18 -49.05
CA HIS A 320 -10.38 -0.77 -49.51
C HIS A 320 -10.40 -0.60 -51.03
N TYR A 321 -11.35 -1.25 -51.68
CA TYR A 321 -11.55 -1.16 -53.13
C TYR A 321 -12.39 0.05 -53.49
N VAL A 322 -11.95 0.82 -54.48
CA VAL A 322 -12.70 1.91 -55.10
C VAL A 322 -12.85 1.65 -56.59
N ASN A 323 -14.06 1.81 -57.11
CA ASN A 323 -14.30 1.64 -58.53
C ASN A 323 -13.72 2.82 -59.35
N PRO A 324 -13.61 2.72 -60.69
CA PRO A 324 -13.05 3.80 -61.51
C PRO A 324 -13.79 5.14 -61.39
N SER A 325 -15.11 5.14 -61.21
CA SER A 325 -15.91 6.37 -61.02
C SER A 325 -15.61 7.02 -59.67
N GLU A 326 -15.54 6.21 -58.61
CA GLU A 326 -15.19 6.67 -57.26
C GLU A 326 -13.76 7.19 -57.22
N ALA A 327 -12.81 6.51 -57.88
CA ALA A 327 -11.43 6.98 -57.99
C ALA A 327 -11.35 8.35 -58.70
N ASP A 328 -12.15 8.58 -59.75
CA ASP A 328 -12.27 9.89 -60.40
C ASP A 328 -12.87 10.95 -59.45
N GLN A 329 -13.92 10.60 -58.70
CA GLN A 329 -14.52 11.51 -57.72
C GLN A 329 -13.52 11.93 -56.63
N LEU A 330 -12.75 10.98 -56.10
CA LEU A 330 -11.70 11.23 -55.10
C LEU A 330 -10.58 12.11 -55.67
N GLU A 331 -10.17 11.86 -56.91
CA GLU A 331 -9.17 12.67 -57.61
C GLU A 331 -9.62 14.13 -57.74
N ARG A 332 -10.89 14.37 -58.09
CA ARG A 332 -11.46 15.72 -58.23
C ARG A 332 -11.49 16.50 -56.91
N ILE A 333 -11.78 15.86 -55.80
CA ILE A 333 -11.80 16.52 -54.48
C ILE A 333 -10.43 16.50 -53.78
N GLY A 334 -9.45 15.84 -54.40
CA GLY A 334 -8.10 15.65 -53.89
C GLY A 334 -7.05 16.59 -54.48
N LEU A 335 -7.47 17.59 -55.26
CA LEU A 335 -6.59 18.62 -55.82
C LEU A 335 -5.79 19.35 -54.74
N SER A 336 -4.56 19.74 -55.05
CA SER A 336 -3.74 20.50 -54.11
C SER A 336 -4.37 21.86 -53.81
N LEU A 337 -4.27 22.33 -52.56
CA LEU A 337 -4.87 23.62 -52.21
C LEU A 337 -4.19 24.78 -52.94
N ALA A 338 -2.90 24.66 -53.26
CA ALA A 338 -2.19 25.61 -54.09
C ALA A 338 -2.81 25.74 -55.50
N ALA A 339 -3.14 24.61 -56.15
CA ALA A 339 -3.81 24.61 -57.45
C ALA A 339 -5.24 25.16 -57.35
N CYS A 340 -5.96 24.81 -56.28
CA CYS A 340 -7.29 25.35 -56.02
C CYS A 340 -7.26 26.88 -55.81
N GLN A 341 -6.32 27.40 -55.04
CA GLN A 341 -6.15 28.85 -54.80
C GLN A 341 -5.78 29.61 -56.07
N LEU A 342 -4.90 29.05 -56.90
CA LEU A 342 -4.48 29.64 -58.18
C LEU A 342 -5.68 29.92 -59.10
N HIS A 343 -6.66 29.00 -59.14
CA HIS A 343 -7.82 29.07 -60.03
C HIS A 343 -9.10 29.57 -59.34
N GLY A 344 -9.09 29.84 -58.04
CA GLY A 344 -10.26 30.34 -57.30
C GLY A 344 -11.28 29.27 -56.87
N VAL A 345 -10.84 28.03 -56.66
CA VAL A 345 -11.68 26.90 -56.24
C VAL A 345 -11.71 26.80 -54.71
N ASN A 346 -12.90 26.70 -54.11
CA ASN A 346 -13.06 26.41 -52.69
C ASN A 346 -13.66 25.01 -52.46
N LEU A 347 -12.83 24.08 -52.00
CA LEU A 347 -13.24 22.73 -51.64
C LEU A 347 -13.83 22.74 -50.23
N THR A 348 -15.16 22.80 -50.12
CA THR A 348 -15.87 22.66 -48.85
C THR A 348 -17.13 21.84 -49.05
N ALA A 349 -17.59 21.15 -48.02
CA ALA A 349 -18.86 20.44 -48.10
C ALA A 349 -20.00 21.36 -48.59
N ASP A 350 -20.06 22.62 -48.17
CA ASP A 350 -21.14 23.53 -48.54
C ASP A 350 -21.13 24.00 -49.98
N SER A 351 -19.96 24.01 -50.63
CA SER A 351 -19.85 24.35 -52.05
C SER A 351 -20.38 23.24 -52.95
N PHE A 352 -20.56 22.01 -52.45
CA PHE A 352 -21.02 20.87 -53.24
C PHE A 352 -22.54 20.77 -53.43
N THR A 353 -22.96 20.18 -54.55
CA THR A 353 -24.37 19.87 -54.82
C THR A 353 -24.87 18.71 -53.96
N ALA A 354 -26.19 18.64 -53.75
CA ALA A 354 -26.79 17.55 -52.97
C ALA A 354 -26.53 16.17 -53.60
N LYS A 355 -26.56 16.07 -54.93
CA LYS A 355 -26.31 14.80 -55.65
C LYS A 355 -24.88 14.32 -55.42
N PHE A 356 -23.90 15.21 -55.48
CA PHE A 356 -22.50 14.85 -55.23
C PHE A 356 -22.24 14.52 -53.76
N LYS A 357 -22.82 15.28 -52.82
CA LYS A 357 -22.77 14.95 -51.39
C LYS A 357 -23.27 13.54 -51.10
N ASN A 358 -24.38 13.12 -51.72
CA ASN A 358 -24.92 11.78 -51.52
C ASN A 358 -23.96 10.68 -52.01
N LYS A 359 -23.27 10.90 -53.15
CA LYS A 359 -22.24 9.98 -53.65
C LYS A 359 -21.05 9.89 -52.69
N LEU A 360 -20.55 11.03 -52.23
CA LEU A 360 -19.47 11.10 -51.25
C LEU A 360 -19.86 10.44 -49.92
N HIS A 361 -21.09 10.62 -49.46
CA HIS A 361 -21.58 10.00 -48.23
C HIS A 361 -21.66 8.47 -48.32
N ALA A 362 -22.02 7.93 -49.49
CA ALA A 362 -22.00 6.49 -49.72
C ALA A 362 -20.56 5.94 -49.57
N LEU A 363 -19.58 6.61 -50.19
CA LEU A 363 -18.15 6.27 -50.05
C LEU A 363 -17.69 6.27 -48.59
N THR A 364 -18.03 7.32 -47.82
CA THR A 364 -17.70 7.38 -46.40
C THR A 364 -18.32 6.22 -45.63
N THR A 365 -19.59 5.90 -45.89
CA THR A 365 -20.33 4.85 -45.16
C THR A 365 -19.68 3.48 -45.34
N PHE A 366 -19.33 3.11 -46.57
CA PHE A 366 -18.67 1.81 -46.85
C PHE A 366 -17.27 1.74 -46.26
N ALA A 367 -16.51 2.83 -46.32
CA ALA A 367 -15.20 2.89 -45.68
C ALA A 367 -15.29 2.76 -44.15
N THR A 368 -16.28 3.40 -43.51
CA THR A 368 -16.53 3.26 -42.07
C THR A 368 -16.90 1.84 -41.67
N ASP A 369 -17.74 1.15 -42.46
CA ASP A 369 -18.09 -0.26 -42.22
C ASP A 369 -16.85 -1.18 -42.37
N ALA A 370 -16.01 -0.94 -43.38
CA ALA A 370 -14.76 -1.67 -43.55
C ALA A 370 -13.80 -1.45 -42.36
N ILE A 371 -13.69 -0.22 -41.85
CA ILE A 371 -12.92 0.10 -40.63
C ILE A 371 -13.47 -0.67 -39.42
N HIS A 372 -14.79 -0.70 -39.24
CA HIS A 372 -15.43 -1.43 -38.15
C HIS A 372 -15.13 -2.94 -38.22
N LYS A 373 -15.33 -3.58 -39.37
CA LYS A 373 -15.01 -5.00 -39.59
C LYS A 373 -13.53 -5.29 -39.32
N TRP A 374 -12.65 -4.39 -39.72
CA TRP A 374 -11.21 -4.52 -39.46
C TRP A 374 -10.88 -4.42 -37.97
N ARG A 375 -11.45 -3.46 -37.24
CA ARG A 375 -11.26 -3.35 -35.77
C ARG A 375 -11.78 -4.59 -35.03
N GLN A 376 -12.96 -5.07 -35.38
CA GLN A 376 -13.55 -6.27 -34.78
C GLN A 376 -12.61 -7.47 -34.94
N ARG A 377 -12.04 -7.63 -36.13
CA ARG A 377 -11.01 -8.64 -36.40
C ARG A 377 -9.76 -8.44 -35.53
N LEU A 378 -9.23 -7.22 -35.41
CA LEU A 378 -8.08 -6.94 -34.55
C LEU A 378 -8.37 -7.26 -33.07
N GLN A 379 -9.59 -6.99 -32.60
CA GLN A 379 -10.04 -7.34 -31.25
C GLN A 379 -10.11 -8.86 -31.06
N GLN A 380 -10.71 -9.59 -32.01
CA GLN A 380 -10.74 -11.06 -32.00
C GLN A 380 -9.34 -11.68 -32.00
N ARG A 381 -8.36 -11.00 -32.61
CA ARG A 381 -6.93 -11.39 -32.58
C ARG A 381 -6.16 -10.87 -31.36
N GLY A 382 -6.79 -10.12 -30.45
CA GLY A 382 -6.11 -9.56 -29.27
C GLY A 382 -4.96 -8.62 -29.62
N LEU A 383 -5.15 -7.74 -30.61
CA LEU A 383 -4.15 -6.77 -31.07
C LEU A 383 -4.39 -5.33 -30.58
N ILE A 384 -5.54 -5.09 -29.96
CA ILE A 384 -5.92 -3.78 -29.44
C ILE A 384 -5.81 -3.80 -27.92
N ALA A 385 -4.97 -2.90 -27.39
CA ALA A 385 -4.90 -2.54 -25.99
C ALA A 385 -6.05 -1.58 -25.66
N TRP A 386 -7.19 -2.14 -25.30
CA TRP A 386 -8.32 -1.38 -24.78
C TRP A 386 -8.02 -0.87 -23.37
N PRO A 387 -8.40 0.36 -23.00
CA PRO A 387 -8.37 0.78 -21.61
C PRO A 387 -9.40 -0.03 -20.79
N LEU A 388 -9.12 -0.28 -19.51
CA LEU A 388 -10.07 -0.99 -18.63
C LEU A 388 -11.38 -0.22 -18.45
N LYS A 389 -11.33 1.11 -18.58
CA LYS A 389 -12.46 2.02 -18.63
C LYS A 389 -12.30 2.97 -19.81
N VAL A 390 -13.34 3.08 -20.65
CA VAL A 390 -13.28 3.86 -21.91
C VAL A 390 -12.89 5.32 -21.67
N ASP A 391 -13.48 5.97 -20.67
CA ASP A 391 -13.15 7.35 -20.32
C ASP A 391 -12.95 7.55 -18.80
N GLY A 392 -11.89 8.28 -18.47
CA GLY A 392 -11.42 8.51 -17.11
C GLY A 392 -10.63 7.34 -16.51
N LYS A 393 -9.93 7.61 -15.41
CA LYS A 393 -9.10 6.63 -14.70
C LYS A 393 -9.90 5.86 -13.66
N LEU A 394 -9.65 4.55 -13.52
CA LEU A 394 -10.14 3.76 -12.38
C LEU A 394 -9.39 4.15 -11.11
N SER A 395 -10.11 4.33 -10.00
CA SER A 395 -9.46 4.47 -8.69
C SER A 395 -8.78 3.16 -8.30
N PRO A 396 -7.74 3.17 -7.45
CA PRO A 396 -7.12 1.92 -6.98
C PRO A 396 -8.13 0.95 -6.36
N ASN A 397 -9.06 1.46 -5.55
CA ASN A 397 -10.10 0.65 -4.92
C ASN A 397 -11.06 0.02 -5.95
N ASP A 398 -11.51 0.80 -6.94
CA ASP A 398 -12.36 0.28 -8.01
C ASP A 398 -11.60 -0.77 -8.84
N ARG A 399 -10.33 -0.53 -9.12
CA ARG A 399 -9.48 -1.46 -9.88
C ARG A 399 -9.30 -2.79 -9.14
N ASP A 400 -9.06 -2.74 -7.83
CA ASP A 400 -8.94 -3.93 -6.98
C ASP A 400 -10.28 -4.68 -6.87
N LEU A 401 -11.40 -3.96 -6.73
CA LEU A 401 -12.74 -4.53 -6.74
C LEU A 401 -13.04 -5.23 -8.07
N PHE A 402 -12.72 -4.57 -9.19
CA PHE A 402 -12.90 -5.11 -10.53
C PHE A 402 -12.06 -6.37 -10.74
N PHE A 403 -10.79 -6.36 -10.32
CA PHE A 403 -9.92 -7.52 -10.39
C PHE A 403 -10.44 -8.67 -9.54
N LYS A 404 -10.83 -8.43 -8.28
CA LYS A 404 -11.36 -9.48 -7.39
C LYS A 404 -12.64 -10.09 -7.95
N GLY A 405 -13.58 -9.26 -8.41
CA GLY A 405 -14.83 -9.73 -9.02
C GLY A 405 -14.57 -10.58 -10.27
N TRP A 406 -13.70 -10.11 -11.16
CA TRP A 406 -13.30 -10.86 -12.34
C TRP A 406 -12.56 -12.15 -12.00
N TYR A 407 -11.61 -12.13 -11.06
CA TYR A 407 -10.84 -13.31 -10.64
C TYR A 407 -11.74 -14.40 -10.06
N GLN A 408 -12.71 -14.03 -9.21
CA GLN A 408 -13.66 -14.98 -8.65
C GLN A 408 -14.48 -15.66 -9.75
N LEU A 409 -15.00 -14.91 -10.71
CA LEU A 409 -15.87 -15.43 -11.78
C LEU A 409 -15.10 -16.14 -12.91
N ALA A 410 -13.95 -15.63 -13.33
CA ALA A 410 -13.22 -16.15 -14.48
C ALA A 410 -12.20 -17.24 -14.13
N ILE A 411 -11.69 -17.25 -12.89
CA ILE A 411 -10.53 -18.08 -12.49
C ILE A 411 -10.88 -19.03 -11.34
N ALA A 412 -11.36 -18.50 -10.21
CA ALA A 412 -11.56 -19.31 -8.99
C ALA A 412 -12.82 -20.18 -9.06
N HIS A 413 -13.90 -19.64 -9.60
CA HIS A 413 -15.22 -20.28 -9.70
C HIS A 413 -15.82 -20.10 -11.11
N PRO A 414 -15.20 -20.69 -12.16
CA PRO A 414 -15.68 -20.58 -13.54
C PRO A 414 -17.07 -21.20 -13.77
N GLU A 415 -17.59 -21.97 -12.81
CA GLU A 415 -18.94 -22.54 -12.81
C GLU A 415 -20.05 -21.51 -12.54
N LEU A 416 -19.72 -20.31 -12.05
CA LEU A 416 -20.68 -19.24 -11.78
C LEU A 416 -21.10 -18.56 -13.10
N ASN A 417 -22.40 -18.38 -13.31
CA ASN A 417 -22.96 -17.87 -14.58
C ASN A 417 -23.00 -16.34 -14.65
N GLY A 418 -22.50 -15.63 -13.64
CA GLY A 418 -22.43 -14.18 -13.62
C GLY A 418 -22.44 -13.61 -12.20
N ILE A 419 -22.58 -12.29 -12.12
CA ILE A 419 -22.46 -11.51 -10.86
C ILE A 419 -23.53 -11.89 -9.83
N LEU A 420 -24.71 -12.32 -10.29
CA LEU A 420 -25.83 -12.72 -9.41
C LEU A 420 -25.54 -13.99 -8.61
N ASP A 421 -24.62 -14.83 -9.09
CA ASP A 421 -24.24 -16.06 -8.41
C ASP A 421 -23.19 -15.81 -7.31
N LEU A 422 -22.64 -14.59 -7.21
CA LEU A 422 -21.70 -14.22 -6.16
C LEU A 422 -22.42 -14.08 -4.80
N GLN A 423 -21.98 -14.91 -3.85
CA GLN A 423 -22.40 -14.90 -2.44
C GLN A 423 -21.37 -14.23 -1.51
N GLN A 424 -21.75 -14.00 -0.24
CA GLN A 424 -20.87 -13.39 0.78
C GLN A 424 -19.54 -14.15 0.97
N GLN A 425 -19.54 -15.47 0.82
CA GLN A 425 -18.35 -16.31 0.98
C GLN A 425 -17.23 -16.01 -0.03
N HIS A 426 -17.55 -15.41 -1.19
CA HIS A 426 -16.55 -15.07 -2.21
C HIS A 426 -15.88 -13.71 -1.95
N GLY A 427 -16.34 -12.95 -0.93
CA GLY A 427 -15.67 -11.72 -0.48
C GLY A 427 -15.77 -10.53 -1.43
N VAL A 428 -16.74 -10.51 -2.36
CA VAL A 428 -16.94 -9.44 -3.34
C VAL A 428 -18.31 -8.78 -3.16
N PRO A 429 -18.39 -7.45 -2.96
CA PRO A 429 -19.66 -6.74 -2.86
C PRO A 429 -20.36 -6.62 -4.22
N VAL A 430 -21.41 -7.43 -4.43
CA VAL A 430 -22.20 -7.54 -5.68
C VAL A 430 -22.73 -6.20 -6.18
N ASN A 431 -23.27 -5.36 -5.29
CA ASN A 431 -23.87 -4.07 -5.65
C ASN A 431 -22.81 -3.07 -6.14
N GLU A 432 -21.65 -3.03 -5.48
CA GLU A 432 -20.55 -2.14 -5.86
C GLU A 432 -19.93 -2.59 -7.18
N LEU A 433 -19.72 -3.91 -7.36
CA LEU A 433 -19.23 -4.47 -8.62
C LEU A 433 -20.20 -4.18 -9.78
N SER A 434 -21.51 -4.34 -9.56
CA SER A 434 -22.52 -4.06 -10.58
C SER A 434 -22.52 -2.58 -10.99
N SER A 435 -22.44 -1.67 -10.01
CA SER A 435 -22.31 -0.23 -10.28
C SER A 435 -21.02 0.10 -11.02
N LEU A 436 -19.92 -0.60 -10.72
CA LEU A 436 -18.66 -0.42 -11.40
C LEU A 436 -18.72 -0.88 -12.86
N LEU A 437 -19.26 -2.07 -13.14
CA LEU A 437 -19.41 -2.57 -14.52
C LEU A 437 -20.31 -1.68 -15.38
N ASP A 438 -21.34 -1.09 -14.78
CA ASP A 438 -22.20 -0.12 -15.47
C ASP A 438 -21.40 1.10 -15.97
N LYS A 439 -20.40 1.54 -15.20
CA LYS A 439 -19.47 2.63 -15.57
C LYS A 439 -18.41 2.23 -16.60
N LEU A 440 -18.24 0.93 -16.89
CA LEU A 440 -17.29 0.43 -17.89
C LEU A 440 -17.88 0.32 -19.30
N LYS A 441 -19.20 0.50 -19.45
CA LYS A 441 -19.87 0.48 -20.77
C LYS A 441 -19.27 1.53 -21.70
N VAL A 442 -19.29 1.21 -22.99
CA VAL A 442 -18.98 2.18 -24.05
C VAL A 442 -20.03 3.31 -24.01
N PRO A 443 -19.64 4.56 -23.74
CA PRO A 443 -20.61 5.66 -23.68
C PRO A 443 -21.26 5.90 -25.04
N GLY A 444 -22.55 6.27 -25.04
CA GLY A 444 -23.31 6.53 -26.27
C GLY A 444 -22.70 7.59 -27.20
N SER A 445 -21.91 8.53 -26.65
CA SER A 445 -21.15 9.51 -27.43
C SER A 445 -20.10 8.87 -28.35
N TYR A 446 -19.47 7.77 -27.93
CA TYR A 446 -18.50 7.03 -28.76
C TYR A 446 -19.21 6.09 -29.73
N ILE A 447 -20.37 5.55 -29.37
CA ILE A 447 -21.21 4.79 -30.29
C ILE A 447 -21.62 5.66 -31.49
N ALA A 448 -22.00 6.92 -31.23
CA ALA A 448 -22.31 7.89 -32.28
C ALA A 448 -21.10 8.23 -33.19
N LYS A 449 -19.87 7.95 -32.75
CA LYS A 449 -18.61 8.14 -33.50
C LYS A 449 -18.15 6.89 -34.25
N GLY A 450 -18.98 5.85 -34.31
CA GLY A 450 -18.71 4.62 -35.07
C GLY A 450 -18.08 3.49 -34.27
N TYR A 451 -18.07 3.56 -32.93
CA TYR A 451 -17.76 2.42 -32.07
C TYR A 451 -19.02 1.58 -31.77
N THR A 452 -18.86 0.33 -31.37
CA THR A 452 -19.97 -0.53 -30.93
C THR A 452 -19.91 -0.82 -29.43
N ALA A 453 -20.99 -1.38 -28.88
CA ALA A 453 -21.09 -1.64 -27.45
C ALA A 453 -20.10 -2.72 -26.94
N ASP A 454 -19.60 -3.58 -27.82
CA ASP A 454 -18.71 -4.70 -27.48
C ASP A 454 -17.21 -4.35 -27.63
N GLU A 455 -16.90 -3.11 -28.01
CA GLU A 455 -15.54 -2.59 -28.18
C GLU A 455 -14.96 -2.08 -26.85
N HIS A 456 -14.66 -3.01 -25.95
CA HIS A 456 -14.04 -2.75 -24.64
C HIS A 456 -12.99 -3.81 -24.29
N ALA A 457 -12.40 -3.73 -23.09
CA ALA A 457 -11.33 -4.63 -22.60
C ALA A 457 -11.62 -6.13 -22.65
N GLY A 458 -12.88 -6.54 -22.89
CA GLY A 458 -13.26 -7.94 -23.08
C GLY A 458 -13.17 -8.83 -21.85
N LEU A 459 -12.92 -8.29 -20.65
CA LEU A 459 -12.91 -9.03 -19.38
C LEU A 459 -14.29 -9.57 -18.99
N PHE A 460 -15.34 -8.91 -19.46
CA PHE A 460 -16.74 -9.32 -19.35
C PHE A 460 -17.37 -9.35 -20.75
N THR A 461 -18.45 -10.12 -20.95
CA THR A 461 -19.12 -10.23 -22.25
C THR A 461 -20.08 -9.06 -22.51
N GLU A 462 -21.24 -9.05 -21.86
CA GLU A 462 -22.31 -8.08 -22.12
C GLU A 462 -22.34 -7.02 -21.02
N LEU A 463 -21.70 -5.86 -21.25
CA LEU A 463 -21.72 -4.76 -20.27
C LEU A 463 -23.05 -4.00 -20.28
N ASN A 464 -23.78 -3.97 -21.41
CA ASN A 464 -25.09 -3.32 -21.50
C ASN A 464 -26.10 -3.89 -20.51
N ASN A 465 -26.05 -5.21 -20.30
CA ASN A 465 -26.85 -5.91 -19.31
C ASN A 465 -25.97 -6.55 -18.24
N VAL A 466 -25.60 -5.74 -17.24
CA VAL A 466 -24.71 -6.15 -16.14
C VAL A 466 -25.14 -7.46 -15.47
N GLN A 467 -26.45 -7.72 -15.36
CA GLN A 467 -26.97 -8.95 -14.75
C GLN A 467 -26.69 -10.22 -15.55
N ARG A 468 -26.54 -10.11 -16.88
CA ARG A 468 -26.21 -11.22 -17.79
C ARG A 468 -24.72 -11.28 -18.14
N SER A 469 -23.93 -10.35 -17.60
CA SER A 469 -22.52 -10.24 -17.91
C SER A 469 -21.75 -11.43 -17.34
N GLN A 470 -21.00 -12.11 -18.20
CA GLN A 470 -20.14 -13.24 -17.84
C GLN A 470 -18.69 -12.82 -17.92
N ALA A 471 -17.90 -13.22 -16.93
CA ALA A 471 -16.46 -12.97 -16.94
C ALA A 471 -15.78 -13.91 -17.94
N GLN A 472 -14.80 -13.40 -18.68
CA GLN A 472 -14.01 -14.19 -19.63
C GLN A 472 -12.57 -13.70 -19.67
N ILE A 473 -11.69 -14.53 -20.22
CA ILE A 473 -10.29 -14.16 -20.46
C ILE A 473 -10.16 -13.66 -21.90
N PRO A 474 -9.89 -12.36 -22.13
CA PRO A 474 -9.71 -11.84 -23.48
C PRO A 474 -8.42 -12.37 -24.11
N LEU A 475 -8.43 -12.63 -25.41
CA LEU A 475 -7.26 -13.11 -26.14
C LEU A 475 -6.06 -12.13 -26.03
N PHE A 476 -6.35 -10.84 -25.86
CA PHE A 476 -5.34 -9.82 -25.57
C PHE A 476 -4.49 -10.16 -24.34
N LEU A 477 -5.12 -10.57 -23.23
CA LEU A 477 -4.42 -10.97 -21.99
C LEU A 477 -3.53 -12.19 -22.24
N ALA A 478 -4.08 -13.20 -22.93
CA ALA A 478 -3.33 -14.41 -23.28
C ALA A 478 -2.10 -14.11 -24.15
N ARG A 479 -2.19 -13.10 -25.03
CA ARG A 479 -1.08 -12.69 -25.92
C ARG A 479 0.01 -11.90 -25.20
N ILE A 480 -0.34 -11.02 -24.27
CA ILE A 480 0.65 -10.22 -23.52
C ILE A 480 1.31 -11.00 -22.39
N ALA A 481 0.69 -12.08 -21.90
CA ALA A 481 1.14 -12.79 -20.72
C ALA A 481 1.02 -14.33 -20.88
N HIS A 482 1.45 -14.86 -22.02
CA HIS A 482 1.41 -16.29 -22.28
C HIS A 482 2.41 -17.03 -21.37
N PRO A 483 1.98 -18.00 -20.53
CA PRO A 483 2.85 -18.65 -19.55
C PRO A 483 4.06 -19.38 -20.16
N ASN A 484 3.94 -19.90 -21.37
CA ASN A 484 5.03 -20.63 -22.05
C ASN A 484 6.00 -19.70 -22.81
N LYS A 485 5.71 -18.40 -22.92
CA LYS A 485 6.54 -17.45 -23.69
C LYS A 485 7.29 -16.51 -22.75
N LYS A 486 8.55 -16.25 -23.10
CA LYS A 486 9.36 -15.25 -22.40
C LYS A 486 8.99 -13.87 -22.89
N HIS A 487 8.21 -13.17 -22.08
CA HIS A 487 7.85 -11.77 -22.30
C HIS A 487 8.80 -10.84 -21.55
N LYS A 488 9.14 -9.73 -22.22
CA LYS A 488 9.82 -8.58 -21.62
C LYS A 488 9.18 -7.32 -22.16
N TRP A 489 8.37 -6.68 -21.33
CA TRP A 489 7.59 -5.52 -21.70
C TRP A 489 8.21 -4.24 -21.12
N GLN A 490 8.48 -3.33 -22.03
CA GLN A 490 8.69 -1.91 -21.78
C GLN A 490 7.62 -1.15 -22.56
N PHE A 491 7.27 0.05 -22.09
CA PHE A 491 6.20 0.83 -22.72
C PHE A 491 6.43 1.03 -24.24
N GLU A 492 7.65 1.37 -24.66
CA GLU A 492 7.96 1.57 -26.08
C GLU A 492 7.82 0.28 -26.90
N GLY A 493 8.36 -0.85 -26.41
CA GLY A 493 8.22 -2.14 -27.07
C GLY A 493 6.76 -2.61 -27.15
N PHE A 494 5.95 -2.28 -26.14
CA PHE A 494 4.52 -2.54 -26.16
C PHE A 494 3.79 -1.63 -27.17
N LYS A 495 4.16 -0.34 -27.24
CA LYS A 495 3.65 0.64 -28.22
C LYS A 495 3.93 0.22 -29.66
N GLN A 496 5.04 -0.46 -29.92
CA GLN A 496 5.40 -0.98 -31.25
C GLN A 496 4.57 -2.18 -31.69
N GLN A 497 4.03 -2.97 -30.75
CA GLN A 497 3.35 -4.24 -31.05
C GLN A 497 1.82 -4.16 -31.01
N PHE A 498 1.23 -3.25 -30.22
CA PHE A 498 -0.22 -3.19 -30.02
C PHE A 498 -0.82 -1.85 -30.46
N TYR A 499 -2.05 -1.91 -30.95
CA TYR A 499 -2.90 -0.74 -31.18
C TYR A 499 -3.49 -0.25 -29.85
N PHE A 500 -3.85 1.03 -29.78
CA PHE A 500 -4.48 1.67 -28.62
C PHE A 500 -5.77 2.35 -29.04
N ALA A 501 -6.90 1.89 -28.52
CA ALA A 501 -8.19 2.52 -28.77
C ALA A 501 -8.54 3.54 -27.68
N TYR A 502 -9.38 4.52 -28.02
CA TYR A 502 -9.87 5.62 -27.15
C TYR A 502 -8.84 6.59 -26.56
N VAL A 503 -7.54 6.24 -26.53
CA VAL A 503 -6.47 7.07 -25.93
C VAL A 503 -6.39 8.45 -26.57
N ALA A 504 -6.49 8.54 -27.90
CA ALA A 504 -6.37 9.82 -28.61
C ALA A 504 -7.58 10.76 -28.39
N GLU A 505 -8.69 10.24 -27.85
CA GLU A 505 -9.96 10.97 -27.72
C GLU A 505 -10.37 11.22 -26.26
N THR A 506 -9.62 10.69 -25.30
CA THR A 506 -10.00 10.66 -23.88
C THR A 506 -8.90 11.22 -23.00
N SER A 507 -9.18 11.35 -21.70
CA SER A 507 -8.18 11.68 -20.68
C SER A 507 -7.24 10.51 -20.35
N VAL A 508 -7.48 9.31 -20.90
CA VAL A 508 -6.70 8.11 -20.63
C VAL A 508 -5.41 8.13 -21.44
N THR A 509 -4.27 7.92 -20.78
CA THR A 509 -2.96 7.89 -21.46
C THR A 509 -2.58 6.47 -21.85
N ALA A 510 -1.87 6.30 -22.98
CA ALA A 510 -1.34 4.98 -23.39
C ALA A 510 -0.46 4.32 -22.31
N LYS A 511 0.34 5.12 -21.59
CA LYS A 511 1.14 4.62 -20.46
C LYS A 511 0.25 4.14 -19.31
N GLY A 512 -0.90 4.79 -19.07
CA GLY A 512 -1.92 4.33 -18.13
C GLY A 512 -2.48 2.96 -18.51
N VAL A 513 -2.91 2.81 -19.77
CA VAL A 513 -3.42 1.52 -20.30
C VAL A 513 -2.38 0.41 -20.16
N PHE A 514 -1.13 0.70 -20.54
CA PHE A 514 -0.01 -0.23 -20.36
C PHE A 514 0.15 -0.64 -18.89
N ASN A 515 0.22 0.32 -17.97
CA ASN A 515 0.41 0.05 -16.55
C ASN A 515 -0.73 -0.77 -15.95
N ASP A 516 -1.98 -0.51 -16.35
CA ASP A 516 -3.14 -1.25 -15.84
C ASP A 516 -3.12 -2.71 -16.31
N TRP A 517 -2.80 -2.98 -17.58
CA TRP A 517 -2.66 -4.36 -18.07
C TRP A 517 -1.45 -5.08 -17.48
N MET A 518 -0.32 -4.39 -17.31
CA MET A 518 0.86 -4.98 -16.66
C MET A 518 0.58 -5.30 -15.19
N TRP A 519 -0.10 -4.40 -14.47
CA TRP A 519 -0.56 -4.66 -13.10
C TRP A 519 -1.49 -5.86 -13.06
N TRP A 520 -2.49 -5.94 -13.95
CA TRP A 520 -3.41 -7.08 -14.05
C TRP A 520 -2.67 -8.41 -14.23
N CYS A 521 -1.66 -8.45 -15.11
CA CYS A 521 -0.83 -9.64 -15.32
C CYS A 521 0.10 -9.95 -14.13
N GLY A 522 0.49 -8.92 -13.38
CA GLY A 522 1.25 -9.04 -12.13
C GLY A 522 0.45 -9.72 -11.03
N GLU A 523 -0.79 -9.27 -10.81
CA GLU A 523 -1.71 -9.88 -9.83
C GLU A 523 -2.05 -11.34 -10.18
N LEU A 524 -2.04 -11.69 -11.48
CA LEU A 524 -2.21 -13.08 -11.95
C LEU A 524 -0.94 -13.94 -11.87
N ASN A 525 0.16 -13.41 -11.34
CA ASN A 525 1.46 -14.09 -11.27
C ASN A 525 1.98 -14.58 -12.63
N LEU A 526 1.65 -13.85 -13.71
CA LEU A 526 2.13 -14.11 -15.07
C LEU A 526 3.33 -13.24 -15.44
N LEU A 527 3.35 -12.00 -14.93
CA LEU A 527 4.45 -11.06 -15.05
C LEU A 527 4.95 -10.60 -13.68
N THR A 528 6.15 -10.06 -13.62
CA THR A 528 6.75 -9.48 -12.41
C THR A 528 7.46 -8.18 -12.78
N LEU A 529 7.30 -7.16 -11.94
CA LEU A 529 8.08 -5.94 -12.04
C LEU A 529 9.48 -6.19 -11.49
N THR A 530 10.53 -5.99 -12.29
CA THR A 530 11.92 -6.26 -11.87
C THR A 530 12.69 -5.00 -11.47
N ASN A 531 12.41 -3.86 -12.11
CA ASN A 531 13.02 -2.57 -11.78
C ASN A 531 11.94 -1.49 -11.57
N PRO A 532 11.52 -1.22 -10.32
CA PRO A 532 10.62 -0.11 -10.01
C PRO A 532 11.33 1.25 -9.96
N THR A 533 12.67 1.26 -9.90
CA THR A 533 13.51 2.44 -9.65
C THR A 533 14.10 3.09 -10.90
N GLU A 534 14.09 2.42 -12.06
CA GLU A 534 14.49 3.04 -13.33
C GLU A 534 13.38 3.97 -13.84
N LYS A 535 13.75 5.01 -14.62
CA LYS A 535 12.79 5.94 -15.25
C LYS A 535 11.75 5.23 -16.15
N GLN A 536 11.96 3.95 -16.47
CA GLN A 536 11.07 3.10 -17.25
C GLN A 536 10.88 1.76 -16.53
N ALA A 537 9.64 1.44 -16.13
CA ALA A 537 9.29 0.16 -15.52
C ALA A 537 9.45 -0.99 -16.54
N VAL A 538 10.15 -2.05 -16.12
CA VAL A 538 10.35 -3.26 -16.93
C VAL A 538 9.57 -4.42 -16.30
N TRP A 539 8.66 -4.99 -17.08
CA TRP A 539 7.87 -6.16 -16.69
C TRP A 539 8.39 -7.38 -17.42
N GLU A 540 8.72 -8.42 -16.67
CA GLU A 540 9.25 -9.67 -17.23
C GLU A 540 8.31 -10.83 -16.91
N HIS A 541 8.37 -11.86 -17.74
CA HIS A 541 7.67 -13.11 -17.49
C HIS A 541 8.00 -13.65 -16.08
N TYR A 542 6.97 -14.01 -15.31
CA TYR A 542 7.14 -14.70 -14.04
C TYR A 542 7.46 -16.18 -14.34
N PRO A 543 8.71 -16.64 -14.17
CA PRO A 543 9.08 -17.97 -14.61
C PRO A 543 8.59 -19.04 -13.64
N ARG A 544 8.28 -20.23 -14.17
CA ARG A 544 7.97 -21.43 -13.38
C ARG A 544 9.04 -21.74 -12.33
N SER A 545 10.30 -21.46 -12.62
CA SER A 545 11.42 -21.64 -11.69
C SER A 545 11.29 -20.79 -10.42
N ARG A 546 10.59 -19.65 -10.45
CA ARG A 546 10.29 -18.89 -9.23
C ARG A 546 9.28 -19.61 -8.35
N LEU A 547 8.26 -20.24 -8.92
CA LEU A 547 7.31 -21.07 -8.16
C LEU A 547 8.03 -22.28 -7.54
N GLU A 548 8.88 -22.94 -8.32
CA GLU A 548 9.71 -24.06 -7.85
C GLU A 548 10.66 -23.62 -6.71
N ASN A 549 11.31 -22.47 -6.87
CA ASN A 549 12.17 -21.91 -5.84
C ASN A 549 11.40 -21.58 -4.56
N ALA A 550 10.18 -21.03 -4.67
CA ALA A 550 9.32 -20.76 -3.52
C ALA A 550 9.05 -22.04 -2.71
N ILE A 551 8.67 -23.11 -3.40
CA ILE A 551 8.46 -24.43 -2.78
C ILE A 551 9.76 -24.93 -2.14
N ARG A 552 10.88 -24.85 -2.86
CA ARG A 552 12.18 -25.33 -2.38
C ARG A 552 12.68 -24.55 -1.16
N GLU A 553 12.53 -23.23 -1.12
CA GLU A 553 12.89 -22.40 0.03
C GLU A 553 12.05 -22.72 1.27
N ALA A 554 10.74 -22.94 1.08
CA ALA A 554 9.86 -23.37 2.16
C ALA A 554 10.22 -24.78 2.65
N GLN A 555 10.52 -25.72 1.74
CA GLN A 555 10.99 -27.06 2.08
C GLN A 555 12.34 -27.05 2.79
N ASN A 556 13.30 -26.24 2.34
CA ASN A 556 14.62 -26.12 2.96
C ASN A 556 14.52 -25.60 4.39
N TRP A 557 13.67 -24.60 4.64
CA TRP A 557 13.43 -24.14 6.00
C TRP A 557 12.70 -25.18 6.87
N PHE A 558 11.72 -25.88 6.31
CA PHE A 558 10.88 -26.84 7.02
C PHE A 558 11.60 -28.17 7.33
N ARG A 559 12.48 -28.64 6.43
CA ARG A 559 13.24 -29.90 6.54
C ARG A 559 14.71 -29.69 6.93
N GLY A 560 15.18 -28.46 6.91
CA GLY A 560 16.57 -28.13 7.19
C GLY A 560 16.95 -28.39 8.65
N ASN A 561 18.27 -28.51 8.86
CA ASN A 561 18.86 -28.65 10.19
C ASN A 561 19.78 -27.46 10.54
N ASP A 562 19.81 -26.44 9.69
CA ASP A 562 20.64 -25.24 9.89
C ASP A 562 20.08 -24.35 11.01
N MET A 563 20.90 -23.42 11.50
CA MET A 563 20.47 -22.40 12.46
C MET A 563 19.32 -21.57 11.89
N GLY A 564 18.19 -21.53 12.59
CA GLY A 564 16.96 -20.86 12.13
C GLY A 564 16.04 -21.75 11.29
N SER A 565 16.33 -23.05 11.19
CA SER A 565 15.40 -24.04 10.64
C SER A 565 14.20 -24.27 11.56
N TYR A 566 13.15 -24.87 11.00
CA TYR A 566 11.96 -25.23 11.76
C TYR A 566 12.28 -26.11 12.99
N ALA A 567 13.13 -27.12 12.82
CA ALA A 567 13.46 -28.05 13.90
C ALA A 567 14.25 -27.38 15.05
N THR A 568 15.23 -26.52 14.72
CA THR A 568 16.01 -25.80 15.74
C THR A 568 15.16 -24.81 16.53
N ASN A 569 14.25 -24.10 15.85
CA ASN A 569 13.37 -23.14 16.51
C ASN A 569 12.37 -23.83 17.44
N VAL A 570 11.81 -24.97 17.01
CA VAL A 570 10.93 -25.79 17.86
C VAL A 570 11.67 -26.34 19.08
N GLU A 571 12.96 -26.65 18.98
CA GLU A 571 13.77 -27.06 20.13
C GLU A 571 13.91 -25.94 21.16
N VAL A 572 14.23 -24.71 20.73
CA VAL A 572 14.29 -23.53 21.62
C VAL A 572 12.94 -23.30 22.30
N MET A 573 11.85 -23.33 21.53
CA MET A 573 10.48 -23.22 22.07
C MET A 573 10.17 -24.32 23.09
N SER A 574 10.65 -25.55 22.86
CA SER A 574 10.42 -26.71 23.73
C SER A 574 11.18 -26.64 25.05
N ARG A 575 12.19 -25.76 25.18
CA ARG A 575 12.88 -25.50 26.46
C ARG A 575 12.04 -24.58 27.35
N VAL A 576 11.43 -23.55 26.77
CA VAL A 576 10.71 -22.51 27.52
C VAL A 576 9.22 -22.87 27.76
N TYR A 577 8.48 -23.31 26.75
CA TYR A 577 7.02 -23.57 26.86
C TYR A 577 6.67 -25.02 27.26
N GLY A 578 7.66 -25.77 27.72
CA GLY A 578 8.24 -26.87 26.97
C GLY A 578 7.45 -28.09 26.46
N TYR A 579 8.01 -29.28 26.75
CA TYR A 579 8.03 -30.42 25.82
C TYR A 579 6.67 -30.96 25.35
N ALA A 580 5.69 -31.16 26.22
CA ALA A 580 4.48 -31.91 25.86
C ALA A 580 3.61 -31.18 24.81
N ARG A 581 3.23 -29.94 25.09
CA ARG A 581 2.30 -29.18 24.24
C ARG A 581 2.96 -28.66 22.96
N ILE A 582 4.21 -28.22 23.03
CA ILE A 582 4.95 -27.81 21.82
C ILE A 582 5.17 -28.98 20.86
N ASN A 583 5.49 -30.18 21.35
CA ASN A 583 5.62 -31.33 20.47
C ASN A 583 4.28 -31.82 19.91
N GLU A 584 3.19 -31.73 20.67
CA GLU A 584 1.86 -32.05 20.15
C GLU A 584 1.48 -31.16 18.94
N MET A 585 1.86 -29.89 18.95
CA MET A 585 1.55 -28.95 17.86
C MET A 585 2.60 -28.97 16.74
N PHE A 586 3.89 -28.95 17.10
CA PHE A 586 4.99 -28.58 16.22
C PHE A 586 6.14 -29.60 16.16
N ALA A 587 5.99 -30.83 16.71
CA ALA A 587 7.08 -31.81 16.68
C ALA A 587 7.62 -32.01 15.26
N PRO A 588 8.94 -31.79 15.05
CA PRO A 588 9.53 -31.75 13.72
C PRO A 588 9.61 -33.12 13.06
N LEU A 589 9.91 -33.11 11.77
CA LEU A 589 10.08 -34.32 10.96
C LEU A 589 11.16 -35.25 11.55
N GLY A 590 10.93 -36.56 11.50
CA GLY A 590 11.85 -37.57 12.03
C GLY A 590 11.62 -37.99 13.49
N LYS A 591 10.61 -37.45 14.17
CA LYS A 591 10.14 -37.91 15.49
C LYS A 591 9.05 -38.99 15.37
N ASN A 592 8.91 -39.84 16.40
CA ASN A 592 7.93 -40.94 16.43
C ASN A 592 6.47 -40.48 16.33
N LYS A 593 6.16 -39.28 16.85
CA LYS A 593 4.86 -38.60 16.70
C LYS A 593 5.12 -37.20 16.17
N LEU A 594 4.49 -36.84 15.06
CA LEU A 594 4.56 -35.52 14.45
C LEU A 594 3.52 -34.59 15.08
N GLY A 595 3.83 -33.31 15.15
CA GLY A 595 2.88 -32.30 15.61
C GLY A 595 1.78 -32.08 14.58
N PHE A 596 0.55 -31.80 15.00
CA PHE A 596 -0.57 -31.65 14.06
C PHE A 596 -0.37 -30.49 13.07
N VAL A 597 0.24 -29.37 13.49
CA VAL A 597 0.55 -28.24 12.59
C VAL A 597 1.70 -28.59 11.65
N THR A 598 2.66 -29.41 12.10
CA THR A 598 3.73 -29.96 11.26
C THR A 598 3.16 -30.86 10.17
N VAL A 599 2.17 -31.71 10.50
CA VAL A 599 1.48 -32.56 9.51
C VAL A 599 0.74 -31.69 8.50
N GLU A 600 -0.05 -30.70 8.94
CA GLU A 600 -0.75 -29.77 8.05
C GLU A 600 0.23 -29.07 7.10
N ALA A 601 1.33 -28.50 7.61
CA ALA A 601 2.34 -27.84 6.77
C ALA A 601 3.02 -28.79 5.77
N LYS A 602 3.28 -30.04 6.18
CA LYS A 602 3.81 -31.06 5.27
C LYS A 602 2.82 -31.36 4.14
N GLU A 603 1.54 -31.54 4.46
CA GLU A 603 0.48 -31.77 3.48
C GLU A 603 0.33 -30.58 2.52
N GLN A 604 0.40 -29.33 3.01
CA GLN A 604 0.36 -28.13 2.16
C GLN A 604 1.55 -28.12 1.17
N LEU A 605 2.77 -28.43 1.61
CA LEU A 605 3.96 -28.46 0.73
C LEU A 605 3.92 -29.62 -0.27
N GLU A 606 3.43 -30.80 0.14
CA GLU A 606 3.26 -31.94 -0.76
C GLU A 606 2.18 -31.66 -1.81
N LYS A 607 1.06 -31.05 -1.41
CA LYS A 607 0.02 -30.58 -2.32
C LYS A 607 0.58 -29.54 -3.29
N ALA A 608 1.31 -28.54 -2.81
CA ALA A 608 1.95 -27.52 -3.65
C ALA A 608 2.92 -28.12 -4.67
N GLN A 609 3.75 -29.10 -4.26
CA GLN A 609 4.67 -29.79 -5.16
C GLN A 609 3.93 -30.61 -6.22
N SER A 610 2.88 -31.34 -5.82
CA SER A 610 2.07 -32.13 -6.76
C SER A 610 1.37 -31.25 -7.80
N LEU A 611 0.77 -30.14 -7.37
CA LEU A 611 0.13 -29.15 -8.23
C LEU A 611 1.15 -28.47 -9.15
N PHE A 612 2.33 -28.12 -8.64
CA PHE A 612 3.39 -27.54 -9.45
C PHE A 612 3.87 -28.51 -10.54
N ASN A 613 4.00 -29.81 -10.25
CA ASN A 613 4.39 -30.80 -11.27
C ASN A 613 3.36 -30.91 -12.39
N VAL A 614 2.06 -30.91 -12.06
CA VAL A 614 0.97 -30.89 -13.06
C VAL A 614 0.99 -29.60 -13.87
N LEU A 615 1.10 -28.45 -13.19
CA LEU A 615 1.21 -27.14 -13.83
C LEU A 615 2.40 -27.07 -14.79
N LYS A 616 3.56 -27.58 -14.37
CA LYS A 616 4.77 -27.59 -15.18
C LYS A 616 4.55 -28.30 -16.51
N GLN A 617 3.95 -29.50 -16.49
CA GLN A 617 3.62 -30.26 -17.69
C GLN A 617 2.61 -29.53 -18.58
N GLN A 618 1.55 -28.97 -17.99
CA GLN A 618 0.51 -28.27 -18.73
C GLN A 618 1.02 -26.98 -19.39
N GLU A 619 1.87 -26.20 -18.72
CA GLU A 619 2.49 -25.01 -19.31
C GLU A 619 3.50 -25.35 -20.40
N GLU A 620 4.26 -26.46 -20.27
CA GLU A 620 5.19 -26.95 -21.31
C GLU A 620 4.46 -27.34 -22.60
N GLN A 621 3.28 -27.93 -22.46
CA GLN A 621 2.42 -28.37 -23.56
C GLN A 621 1.49 -27.28 -24.08
N LEU A 622 1.52 -26.08 -23.47
CA LEU A 622 0.61 -25.00 -23.84
C LEU A 622 0.99 -24.45 -25.23
N ALA A 623 0.12 -24.75 -26.20
CA ALA A 623 0.17 -24.20 -27.54
C ALA A 623 -0.28 -22.74 -27.58
N ASP A 624 0.02 -22.06 -28.68
CA ASP A 624 -0.41 -20.69 -28.92
C ASP A 624 -1.94 -20.60 -28.93
N MET A 625 -2.48 -19.70 -28.11
CA MET A 625 -3.92 -19.38 -28.08
C MET A 625 -4.25 -18.48 -29.25
N VAL A 626 -5.12 -18.96 -30.15
CA VAL A 626 -5.50 -18.23 -31.37
C VAL A 626 -6.97 -17.84 -31.36
N GLU A 627 -7.80 -18.61 -30.67
CA GLU A 627 -9.24 -18.37 -30.55
C GLU A 627 -9.64 -18.10 -29.10
N ALA A 628 -10.77 -17.41 -28.91
CA ALA A 628 -11.28 -17.06 -27.59
C ALA A 628 -11.56 -18.30 -26.71
N ASN A 629 -11.90 -19.45 -27.31
CA ASN A 629 -12.12 -20.69 -26.56
C ASN A 629 -10.82 -21.29 -25.98
N ASP A 630 -9.68 -21.03 -26.60
CA ASP A 630 -8.37 -21.55 -26.14
C ASP A 630 -8.00 -20.96 -24.78
N THR A 631 -8.48 -19.74 -24.47
CA THR A 631 -8.15 -19.02 -23.23
C THR A 631 -8.72 -19.69 -21.97
N LYS A 632 -9.69 -20.62 -22.10
CA LYS A 632 -10.22 -21.39 -20.97
C LYS A 632 -9.13 -22.24 -20.28
N VAL A 633 -8.15 -22.73 -21.04
CA VAL A 633 -7.00 -23.46 -20.47
C VAL A 633 -6.17 -22.55 -19.57
N LEU A 634 -6.07 -21.26 -19.91
CA LEU A 634 -5.31 -20.27 -19.14
C LEU A 634 -5.91 -20.06 -17.75
N ALA A 635 -7.25 -20.08 -17.61
CA ALA A 635 -7.92 -19.95 -16.31
C ALA A 635 -7.42 -21.02 -15.32
N GLY A 636 -7.44 -22.29 -15.76
CA GLY A 636 -7.00 -23.42 -14.95
C GLY A 636 -5.48 -23.45 -14.68
N LEU A 637 -4.68 -22.74 -15.47
CA LEU A 637 -3.24 -22.56 -15.21
C LEU A 637 -3.01 -21.45 -14.19
N ILE A 638 -3.62 -20.27 -14.39
CA ILE A 638 -3.53 -19.13 -13.46
C ILE A 638 -4.00 -19.57 -12.07
N HIS A 639 -5.12 -20.28 -11.97
CA HIS A 639 -5.63 -20.78 -10.69
C HIS A 639 -4.59 -21.67 -9.98
N LYS A 640 -3.99 -22.62 -10.70
CA LYS A 640 -2.93 -23.49 -10.15
C LYS A 640 -1.69 -22.70 -9.71
N ARG A 641 -1.27 -21.67 -10.45
CA ARG A 641 -0.15 -20.79 -10.03
C ARG A 641 -0.46 -20.11 -8.70
N ALA A 642 -1.65 -19.54 -8.58
CA ALA A 642 -2.10 -18.87 -7.37
C ALA A 642 -2.23 -19.85 -6.19
N GLU A 643 -2.83 -21.03 -6.42
CA GLU A 643 -2.97 -22.07 -5.39
C GLU A 643 -1.60 -22.55 -4.89
N VAL A 644 -0.64 -22.80 -5.78
CA VAL A 644 0.73 -23.17 -5.39
C VAL A 644 1.34 -22.10 -4.45
N LEU A 645 1.22 -20.82 -4.81
CA LEU A 645 1.74 -19.73 -3.99
C LEU A 645 1.01 -19.60 -2.65
N GLU A 646 -0.31 -19.79 -2.62
CA GLU A 646 -1.11 -19.74 -1.39
C GLU A 646 -0.73 -20.88 -0.42
N LEU A 647 -0.60 -22.11 -0.94
CA LEU A 647 -0.18 -23.28 -0.15
C LEU A 647 1.23 -23.09 0.42
N VAL A 648 2.16 -22.55 -0.38
CA VAL A 648 3.52 -22.22 0.09
C VAL A 648 3.49 -21.11 1.13
N ALA A 649 2.69 -20.05 0.93
CA ALA A 649 2.59 -18.92 1.85
C ALA A 649 2.03 -19.30 3.22
N LYS A 650 1.15 -20.32 3.31
CA LYS A 650 0.69 -20.89 4.59
C LYS A 650 1.84 -21.46 5.43
N VAL A 651 2.91 -21.94 4.79
CA VAL A 651 4.09 -22.49 5.46
C VAL A 651 5.17 -21.42 5.63
N LYS A 652 5.71 -20.91 4.51
CA LYS A 652 6.73 -19.85 4.51
C LYS A 652 6.53 -18.94 3.29
N PRO A 653 6.13 -17.67 3.49
CA PRO A 653 5.93 -16.71 2.41
C PRO A 653 7.22 -16.43 1.62
N LEU A 654 7.06 -16.13 0.33
CA LEU A 654 8.15 -15.67 -0.52
C LEU A 654 8.71 -14.34 0.02
N ASN A 655 10.03 -14.22 0.13
CA ASN A 655 10.72 -13.02 0.65
C ASN A 655 10.33 -12.62 2.09
N SER A 656 10.06 -13.59 2.97
CA SER A 656 9.83 -13.30 4.39
C SER A 656 11.10 -12.77 5.06
N SER A 657 11.11 -11.50 5.49
CA SER A 657 12.13 -11.00 6.41
C SER A 657 11.94 -11.62 7.80
N ARG A 658 13.01 -11.70 8.60
CA ARG A 658 12.91 -12.17 9.98
C ARG A 658 11.98 -11.21 10.73
N PRO A 659 10.89 -11.70 11.33
CA PRO A 659 9.91 -10.83 11.94
C PRO A 659 10.48 -10.22 13.23
N MET A 660 10.03 -9.01 13.60
CA MET A 660 10.33 -8.42 14.90
C MET A 660 9.32 -8.89 15.95
N LEU A 661 9.75 -9.07 17.20
CA LEU A 661 8.87 -9.51 18.28
C LEU A 661 7.68 -8.56 18.42
N LYS A 662 6.46 -9.08 18.23
CA LYS A 662 5.21 -8.35 18.46
C LYS A 662 4.87 -8.31 19.95
N ASP A 663 3.90 -7.48 20.31
CA ASP A 663 3.32 -7.49 21.65
C ASP A 663 2.83 -8.89 22.03
N ALA A 664 3.29 -9.38 23.19
CA ALA A 664 2.98 -10.71 23.72
C ALA A 664 1.47 -10.94 23.90
N HIS A 665 0.69 -9.88 24.10
CA HIS A 665 -0.76 -9.96 24.27
C HIS A 665 -1.53 -10.31 22.98
N ILE A 666 -0.91 -10.09 21.82
CA ILE A 666 -1.52 -10.30 20.49
C ILE A 666 -0.95 -11.55 19.83
N LEU A 667 0.12 -12.14 20.39
CA LEU A 667 0.75 -13.34 19.85
C LEU A 667 -0.09 -14.59 20.14
N SER A 668 -0.64 -15.17 19.08
CA SER A 668 -1.30 -16.48 19.11
C SER A 668 -0.59 -17.48 18.22
N LEU A 669 -0.19 -18.61 18.80
CA LEU A 669 0.47 -19.71 18.08
C LEU A 669 -0.54 -20.56 17.27
N GLU A 670 -1.82 -20.46 17.59
CA GLU A 670 -2.91 -21.22 16.98
C GLU A 670 -3.61 -20.45 15.84
N ASP A 671 -3.25 -19.18 15.62
CA ASP A 671 -3.84 -18.33 14.58
C ASP A 671 -3.52 -18.86 13.16
N LYS A 672 -4.54 -19.35 12.47
CA LYS A 672 -4.42 -19.88 11.10
C LYS A 672 -4.30 -18.81 10.02
N THR A 673 -4.54 -17.54 10.34
CA THR A 673 -4.45 -16.44 9.37
C THR A 673 -3.00 -16.05 9.06
N THR A 674 -2.06 -16.47 9.90
CA THR A 674 -0.62 -16.20 9.73
C THR A 674 0.17 -17.47 9.36
N SER A 675 1.21 -17.28 8.55
CA SER A 675 2.06 -18.38 8.09
C SER A 675 2.74 -19.11 9.25
N LEU A 676 3.02 -20.41 9.07
CA LEU A 676 3.75 -21.20 10.07
C LEU A 676 5.11 -20.57 10.42
N TYR A 677 5.87 -20.12 9.42
CA TYR A 677 7.15 -19.45 9.61
C TYR A 677 7.06 -18.28 10.58
N GLN A 678 6.10 -17.37 10.36
CA GLN A 678 5.92 -16.20 11.23
C GLN A 678 5.56 -16.60 12.65
N ARG A 679 4.66 -17.59 12.82
CA ARG A 679 4.25 -18.06 14.15
C ARG A 679 5.41 -18.65 14.94
N ILE A 680 6.21 -19.51 14.29
CA ILE A 680 7.38 -20.16 14.92
C ILE A 680 8.47 -19.14 15.26
N GLU A 681 8.78 -18.22 14.35
CA GLU A 681 9.80 -17.19 14.61
C GLU A 681 9.38 -16.25 15.75
N GLN A 682 8.12 -15.81 15.80
CA GLN A 682 7.61 -14.98 16.90
C GLN A 682 7.66 -15.72 18.25
N ALA A 683 7.27 -16.99 18.26
CA ALA A 683 7.34 -17.84 19.45
C ALA A 683 8.78 -18.04 19.92
N CYS A 684 9.71 -18.24 18.98
CA CYS A 684 11.13 -18.41 19.26
C CYS A 684 11.72 -17.11 19.83
N LEU A 685 11.42 -15.96 19.23
CA LEU A 685 11.86 -14.66 19.73
C LEU A 685 11.34 -14.35 21.14
N PHE A 686 10.10 -14.73 21.45
CA PHE A 686 9.57 -14.59 22.81
C PHE A 686 10.24 -15.56 23.78
N ALA A 687 10.53 -16.80 23.37
CA ALA A 687 11.28 -17.75 24.19
C ALA A 687 12.70 -17.25 24.51
N GLU A 688 13.43 -16.75 23.50
CA GLU A 688 14.74 -16.11 23.68
C GLU A 688 14.64 -14.88 24.60
N PHE A 689 13.58 -14.07 24.48
CA PHE A 689 13.33 -12.93 25.36
C PHE A 689 13.16 -13.37 26.82
N VAL A 690 12.40 -14.45 27.08
CA VAL A 690 12.20 -15.00 28.42
C VAL A 690 13.52 -15.50 29.01
N GLU A 691 14.30 -16.30 28.27
CA GLU A 691 15.60 -16.81 28.74
C GLU A 691 16.57 -15.67 29.07
N ARG A 692 16.74 -14.71 28.16
CA ARG A 692 17.62 -13.55 28.38
C ARG A 692 17.17 -12.71 29.56
N SER A 693 15.87 -12.51 29.71
CA SER A 693 15.33 -11.73 30.83
C SER A 693 15.56 -12.44 32.16
N ALA A 694 15.35 -13.76 32.22
CA ALA A 694 15.61 -14.54 33.42
C ALA A 694 17.09 -14.54 33.82
N GLU A 695 18.00 -14.69 32.85
CA GLU A 695 19.45 -14.60 33.09
C GLU A 695 19.83 -13.23 33.65
N ARG A 696 19.30 -12.15 33.08
CA ARG A 696 19.55 -10.78 33.53
C ARG A 696 19.01 -10.52 34.94
N ILE A 697 17.80 -10.98 35.24
CA ILE A 697 17.23 -10.88 36.59
C ILE A 697 18.12 -11.65 37.58
N ASN A 698 18.54 -12.88 37.25
CA ASN A 698 19.41 -13.68 38.10
C ASN A 698 20.78 -13.03 38.36
N ASN A 699 21.40 -12.45 37.33
CA ASN A 699 22.66 -11.71 37.49
C ASN A 699 22.47 -10.49 38.41
N ARG A 700 21.40 -9.71 38.21
CA ARG A 700 21.11 -8.55 39.07
C ARG A 700 20.78 -8.95 40.50
N LEU A 701 20.11 -10.09 40.71
CA LEU A 701 19.84 -10.62 42.05
C LEU A 701 21.13 -10.92 42.81
N ALA A 702 22.13 -11.49 42.15
CA ALA A 702 23.43 -11.77 42.76
C ALA A 702 24.09 -10.47 43.26
N ASP A 703 24.13 -9.44 42.41
CA ASP A 703 24.66 -8.12 42.76
C ASP A 703 23.91 -7.49 43.96
N LEU A 704 22.58 -7.48 43.90
CA LEU A 704 21.74 -6.90 44.97
C LEU A 704 21.90 -7.62 46.31
N ILE A 705 22.09 -8.94 46.30
CA ILE A 705 22.34 -9.71 47.53
C ILE A 705 23.69 -9.29 48.13
N ILE A 706 24.73 -9.15 47.31
CA ILE A 706 26.06 -8.70 47.74
C ILE A 706 25.99 -7.27 48.30
N ASP A 707 25.27 -6.38 47.63
CA ASP A 707 25.09 -4.99 48.05
C ASP A 707 24.39 -4.91 49.41
N VAL A 708 23.29 -5.65 49.61
CA VAL A 708 22.56 -5.71 50.89
C VAL A 708 23.44 -6.28 52.00
N GLU A 709 24.22 -7.34 51.71
CA GLU A 709 25.13 -7.94 52.69
C GLU A 709 26.25 -6.97 53.10
N THR A 710 26.80 -6.22 52.14
CA THR A 710 27.87 -5.23 52.36
C THR A 710 27.38 -4.02 53.13
N GLU A 711 26.24 -3.45 52.72
CA GLU A 711 25.62 -2.30 53.39
C GLU A 711 25.19 -2.57 54.83
N CYS A 712 24.85 -3.83 55.15
CA CYS A 712 24.43 -4.26 56.49
C CYS A 712 25.58 -4.74 57.37
N ALA A 713 26.80 -4.88 56.84
CA ALA A 713 27.97 -5.29 57.63
C ALA A 713 28.19 -4.49 58.93
N PRO A 714 28.01 -3.15 58.98
CA PRO A 714 28.16 -2.38 60.21
C PRO A 714 26.95 -2.45 61.17
N LEU A 715 25.81 -3.04 60.76
CA LEU A 715 24.58 -3.08 61.54
C LEU A 715 24.41 -4.45 62.23
N THR A 716 24.94 -4.57 63.43
CA THR A 716 24.80 -5.78 64.27
C THR A 716 23.31 -6.07 64.53
N ASN A 717 22.90 -7.34 64.43
CA ASN A 717 21.52 -7.84 64.64
C ASN A 717 20.45 -7.36 63.63
N PHE A 718 20.82 -6.68 62.54
CA PHE A 718 19.86 -6.38 61.47
C PHE A 718 19.38 -7.67 60.78
N PRO A 719 18.07 -7.84 60.49
CA PRO A 719 17.50 -9.03 59.87
C PRO A 719 17.83 -9.15 58.36
N LYS A 720 19.10 -9.13 57.97
CA LYS A 720 19.53 -9.19 56.55
C LYS A 720 19.04 -10.44 55.82
N ARG A 721 18.93 -11.57 56.54
CA ARG A 721 18.46 -12.87 56.00
C ARG A 721 17.03 -12.80 55.45
N LEU A 722 16.16 -11.97 56.02
CA LEU A 722 14.81 -11.76 55.52
C LEU A 722 14.83 -11.32 54.06
N TYR A 723 15.62 -10.29 53.75
CA TYR A 723 15.67 -9.69 52.42
C TYR A 723 16.50 -10.53 51.45
N THR A 724 17.66 -11.05 51.87
CA THR A 724 18.49 -11.89 50.99
C THR A 724 17.81 -13.21 50.62
N ASN A 725 17.08 -13.86 51.55
CA ASN A 725 16.30 -15.06 51.23
C ASN A 725 15.07 -14.75 50.37
N THR A 726 14.48 -13.56 50.49
CA THR A 726 13.35 -13.15 49.66
C THR A 726 13.81 -12.83 48.23
N LEU A 727 14.97 -12.18 48.06
CA LEU A 727 15.61 -12.01 46.74
C LEU A 727 15.96 -13.35 46.10
N ARG A 728 16.53 -14.29 46.86
CA ARG A 728 16.77 -15.67 46.38
C ARG A 728 15.49 -16.39 45.96
N THR A 729 14.35 -16.05 46.55
CA THR A 729 13.05 -16.62 46.16
C THR A 729 12.69 -16.25 44.72
N ILE A 730 13.04 -15.05 44.22
CA ILE A 730 12.85 -14.68 42.80
C ILE A 730 13.70 -15.58 41.90
N GLY A 731 14.98 -15.79 42.25
CA GLY A 731 15.86 -16.68 41.47
C GLY A 731 15.34 -18.11 41.43
N HIS A 732 14.82 -18.62 42.56
CA HIS A 732 14.19 -19.94 42.62
C HIS A 732 12.88 -20.05 41.82
N ILE A 733 12.12 -18.96 41.62
CA ILE A 733 10.96 -18.96 40.72
C ILE A 733 11.43 -19.10 39.26
N LEU A 734 12.46 -18.33 38.86
CA LEU A 734 12.99 -18.36 37.50
C LEU A 734 13.68 -19.70 37.18
N ASP A 735 14.54 -20.19 38.07
CA ASP A 735 15.22 -21.47 37.91
C ASP A 735 14.23 -22.65 38.00
N GLY A 736 13.22 -22.54 38.86
CA GLY A 736 12.10 -23.48 38.92
C GLY A 736 11.26 -23.51 37.65
N ALA A 737 11.08 -22.38 36.94
CA ALA A 737 10.30 -22.32 35.72
C ALA A 737 11.09 -22.74 34.45
N LEU A 738 12.40 -22.46 34.39
CA LEU A 738 13.19 -22.61 33.16
C LEU A 738 14.27 -23.70 33.20
N LYS A 739 14.80 -24.05 34.38
CA LYS A 739 15.91 -25.03 34.53
C LYS A 739 15.49 -26.32 35.22
N ASP A 740 14.20 -26.49 35.48
CA ASP A 740 13.63 -27.61 36.24
C ASP A 740 14.29 -27.81 37.63
N ASP A 741 14.75 -26.71 38.26
CA ASP A 741 15.39 -26.78 39.56
C ASP A 741 14.37 -27.00 40.68
N THR A 742 14.48 -28.15 41.35
CA THR A 742 13.64 -28.56 42.49
C THR A 742 14.41 -28.59 43.81
N SER A 743 15.62 -28.02 43.84
CA SER A 743 16.46 -27.91 45.03
C SER A 743 15.78 -27.10 46.15
N SER A 744 14.97 -26.11 45.79
CA SER A 744 14.22 -25.27 46.72
C SER A 744 12.73 -25.63 46.76
N ALA A 745 12.08 -25.37 47.90
CA ALA A 745 10.63 -25.56 48.04
C ALA A 745 9.81 -24.62 47.13
N THR A 746 10.39 -23.48 46.74
CA THR A 746 9.81 -22.57 45.74
C THR A 746 9.87 -23.19 44.35
N GLY A 747 11.03 -23.72 43.94
CA GLY A 747 11.20 -24.41 42.67
C GLY A 747 10.29 -25.64 42.53
N ARG A 748 10.13 -26.42 43.61
CA ARG A 748 9.16 -27.54 43.65
C ARG A 748 7.71 -27.10 43.40
N LYS A 749 7.30 -25.95 43.96
CA LYS A 749 5.94 -25.41 43.77
C LYS A 749 5.77 -24.84 42.36
N GLU A 750 6.77 -24.14 41.85
CA GLU A 750 6.76 -23.64 40.47
C GLU A 750 6.57 -24.80 39.48
N GLN A 751 7.27 -25.92 39.71
CA GLN A 751 7.17 -27.17 38.94
C GLN A 751 5.83 -27.90 39.06
N GLN A 752 5.05 -27.66 40.13
CA GLN A 752 3.66 -28.14 40.21
C GLN A 752 2.74 -27.41 39.22
N ALA A 753 3.19 -26.29 38.65
CA ALA A 753 2.47 -25.50 37.65
C ALA A 753 1.05 -25.09 38.09
N ASP A 754 0.90 -24.74 39.37
CA ASP A 754 -0.34 -24.23 39.95
C ASP A 754 -0.84 -22.97 39.22
N SER A 755 -2.13 -22.69 39.31
CA SER A 755 -2.70 -21.46 38.72
C SER A 755 -1.96 -20.23 39.26
N ASP A 756 -1.44 -19.40 38.36
CA ASP A 756 -0.71 -18.13 38.60
C ASP A 756 0.84 -18.20 38.69
N THR A 757 1.45 -19.36 38.39
CA THR A 757 2.91 -19.49 38.24
C THR A 757 3.40 -19.09 36.84
N LEU A 758 4.67 -18.71 36.71
CA LEU A 758 5.27 -18.37 35.42
C LEU A 758 5.30 -19.61 34.51
N LEU A 759 5.67 -20.77 35.07
CA LEU A 759 5.64 -22.04 34.36
C LEU A 759 4.22 -22.35 33.84
N HIS A 760 3.19 -22.13 34.64
CA HIS A 760 1.80 -22.36 34.23
C HIS A 760 1.42 -21.56 32.98
N TYR A 761 1.73 -20.26 32.97
CA TYR A 761 1.43 -19.39 31.82
C TYR A 761 2.24 -19.79 30.57
N LEU A 762 3.52 -20.14 30.73
CA LEU A 762 4.35 -20.63 29.64
C LEU A 762 3.85 -21.98 29.08
N ARG A 763 3.43 -22.92 29.93
CA ARG A 763 2.84 -24.21 29.47
C ARG A 763 1.45 -24.05 28.86
N LYS A 764 0.68 -23.06 29.30
CA LYS A 764 -0.62 -22.71 28.70
C LYS A 764 -0.50 -21.90 27.41
N LEU A 765 0.70 -21.40 27.08
CA LEU A 765 0.95 -20.51 25.94
C LEU A 765 0.23 -19.16 26.07
N ASP A 766 -0.02 -18.71 27.31
CA ASP A 766 -0.56 -17.38 27.60
C ASP A 766 0.61 -16.39 27.71
N LEU A 767 1.08 -15.94 26.54
CA LEU A 767 2.31 -15.15 26.42
C LEU A 767 2.17 -13.77 27.06
N GLY A 768 0.98 -13.17 27.04
CA GLY A 768 0.70 -11.89 27.70
C GLY A 768 0.90 -11.99 29.21
N ARG A 769 0.24 -12.96 29.87
CA ARG A 769 0.40 -13.13 31.32
C ARG A 769 1.80 -13.58 31.73
N ALA A 770 2.47 -14.39 30.91
CA ALA A 770 3.87 -14.75 31.14
C ALA A 770 4.79 -13.52 31.09
N HIS A 771 4.55 -12.61 30.13
CA HIS A 771 5.27 -11.34 30.04
C HIS A 771 5.02 -10.45 31.26
N ASP A 772 3.76 -10.28 31.67
CA ASP A 772 3.39 -9.47 32.84
C ASP A 772 4.06 -9.99 34.12
N LYS A 773 4.07 -11.32 34.31
CA LYS A 773 4.71 -11.96 35.46
C LYS A 773 6.21 -11.70 35.47
N LEU A 774 6.87 -11.86 34.32
CA LEU A 774 8.30 -11.65 34.18
C LEU A 774 8.68 -10.17 34.34
N SER A 775 7.83 -9.25 33.88
CA SER A 775 7.96 -7.80 34.10
C SER A 775 7.82 -7.43 35.58
N ALA A 776 6.87 -8.02 36.30
CA ALA A 776 6.72 -7.81 37.74
C ALA A 776 7.96 -8.27 38.52
N LEU A 777 8.55 -9.42 38.16
CA LEU A 777 9.81 -9.89 38.77
C LEU A 777 10.99 -8.97 38.44
N ALA A 778 11.06 -8.44 37.22
CA ALA A 778 12.08 -7.48 36.82
C ALA A 778 11.97 -6.14 37.59
N GLN A 779 10.74 -5.67 37.82
CA GLN A 779 10.48 -4.45 38.58
C GLN A 779 10.93 -4.57 40.04
N GLU A 780 10.79 -5.75 40.65
CA GLU A 780 11.27 -6.00 42.02
C GLU A 780 12.79 -5.84 42.18
N VAL A 781 13.55 -6.13 41.12
CA VAL A 781 15.01 -5.99 41.08
C VAL A 781 15.49 -4.71 40.40
N GLY A 782 14.57 -3.82 39.99
CA GLY A 782 14.90 -2.55 39.36
C GLY A 782 15.45 -2.67 37.94
N LEU A 783 15.04 -3.69 37.18
CA LEU A 783 15.43 -3.87 35.78
C LEU A 783 14.30 -3.45 34.85
N ASN A 784 14.64 -2.67 33.82
CA ASN A 784 13.74 -2.44 32.70
C ASN A 784 14.08 -3.41 31.56
N LEU A 785 13.13 -4.28 31.22
CA LEU A 785 13.29 -5.35 30.23
C LEU A 785 13.34 -4.85 28.78
N GLN A 786 12.99 -3.58 28.51
CA GLN A 786 12.94 -3.03 27.15
C GLN A 786 14.26 -2.34 26.75
N ASN A 787 14.97 -1.72 27.69
CA ASN A 787 16.14 -0.89 27.42
C ASN A 787 17.38 -1.28 28.23
N ASP A 788 17.29 -2.38 28.99
CA ASP A 788 18.38 -2.96 29.78
C ASP A 788 18.95 -2.04 30.86
N GLN A 789 18.21 -0.99 31.24
CA GLN A 789 18.63 -0.09 32.31
C GLN A 789 18.44 -0.76 33.67
N GLN A 790 19.49 -0.72 34.47
CA GLN A 790 19.48 -1.15 35.87
C GLN A 790 19.36 0.09 36.76
N LEU A 791 18.36 0.11 37.63
CA LEU A 791 18.19 1.18 38.61
C LEU A 791 19.11 0.98 39.82
N PRO A 792 19.68 2.07 40.38
CA PRO A 792 20.41 2.01 41.64
C PRO A 792 19.44 1.68 42.80
N ILE A 793 19.94 1.07 43.88
CA ILE A 793 19.11 0.59 45.02
C ILE A 793 18.17 1.66 45.59
N ALA A 794 18.59 2.92 45.57
CA ALA A 794 17.78 4.06 46.03
C ALA A 794 16.55 4.36 45.15
N GLU A 795 16.55 3.93 43.90
CA GLU A 795 15.49 4.20 42.93
C GLU A 795 14.60 2.98 42.67
N ILE A 796 14.97 1.80 43.19
CA ILE A 796 14.19 0.57 43.01
C ILE A 796 12.89 0.64 43.81
N GLN A 797 11.77 0.72 43.10
CA GLN A 797 10.41 0.80 43.66
C GLN A 797 9.82 -0.57 44.04
N GLY A 798 10.54 -1.67 43.78
CA GLY A 798 10.14 -3.02 44.18
C GLY A 798 9.81 -3.13 45.68
N HIS A 799 8.84 -3.96 46.03
CA HIS A 799 8.39 -4.14 47.42
C HIS A 799 9.50 -4.69 48.33
N ILE A 800 10.40 -5.53 47.81
CA ILE A 800 11.50 -6.10 48.61
C ILE A 800 12.50 -5.01 49.03
N LEU A 801 13.04 -4.27 48.07
CA LEU A 801 14.08 -3.27 48.34
C LEU A 801 13.56 -1.98 48.96
N SER A 802 12.31 -1.58 48.66
CA SER A 802 11.66 -0.49 49.39
C SER A 802 11.44 -0.84 50.87
N SER A 803 10.99 -2.06 51.17
CA SER A 803 10.89 -2.56 52.55
C SER A 803 12.25 -2.63 53.24
N TYR A 804 13.29 -3.12 52.55
CA TYR A 804 14.67 -3.14 53.07
C TYR A 804 15.14 -1.75 53.49
N ARG A 805 15.03 -0.75 52.60
CA ARG A 805 15.46 0.64 52.87
C ARG A 805 14.70 1.22 54.06
N ASN A 806 13.38 1.04 54.09
CA ASN A 806 12.52 1.49 55.19
C ASN A 806 12.91 0.82 56.53
N CYS A 807 13.16 -0.49 56.51
CA CYS A 807 13.59 -1.24 57.69
C CYS A 807 14.97 -0.81 58.18
N LYS A 808 15.92 -0.60 57.28
CA LYS A 808 17.28 -0.14 57.60
C LYS A 808 17.26 1.23 58.28
N GLU A 809 16.55 2.19 57.70
CA GLU A 809 16.44 3.55 58.27
C GLU A 809 15.85 3.52 59.69
N ARG A 810 14.76 2.77 59.89
CA ARG A 810 14.08 2.66 61.18
C ARG A 810 14.91 1.90 62.22
N PHE A 811 15.59 0.83 61.81
CA PHE A 811 16.45 0.06 62.68
C PHE A 811 17.64 0.90 63.17
N SER A 812 18.31 1.61 62.26
CA SER A 812 19.40 2.51 62.64
C SER A 812 18.96 3.60 63.62
N LYS A 813 17.78 4.21 63.42
CA LYS A 813 17.21 5.18 64.37
C LYS A 813 16.93 4.55 65.73
N LEU A 814 16.43 3.32 65.77
CA LEU A 814 16.14 2.60 67.01
C LEU A 814 17.42 2.26 67.78
N VAL A 815 18.43 1.71 67.11
CA VAL A 815 19.73 1.35 67.71
C VAL A 815 20.47 2.59 68.21
N ASN A 816 20.46 3.68 67.44
CA ASN A 816 21.07 4.95 67.87
C ASN A 816 20.38 5.50 69.12
N ASN A 817 19.04 5.51 69.15
CA ASN A 817 18.29 5.99 70.32
C ASN A 817 18.51 5.07 71.54
N LEU A 818 18.53 3.74 71.35
CA LEU A 818 18.82 2.79 72.42
C LEU A 818 20.23 3.02 73.01
N THR A 819 21.24 3.19 72.15
CA THR A 819 22.61 3.50 72.57
C THR A 819 22.68 4.83 73.34
N GLU A 820 22.00 5.87 72.87
CA GLU A 820 21.92 7.16 73.55
C GLU A 820 21.28 7.04 74.95
N GLN A 821 20.14 6.35 75.06
CA GLN A 821 19.47 6.17 76.34
C GLN A 821 20.28 5.29 77.31
N LYS A 822 21.00 4.29 76.80
CA LYS A 822 21.92 3.47 77.62
C LYS A 822 23.07 4.29 78.18
N LEU A 823 23.71 5.12 77.34
CA LEU A 823 24.78 6.01 77.79
C LEU A 823 24.25 7.00 78.84
N ARG A 824 23.07 7.60 78.59
CA ARG A 824 22.43 8.51 79.56
C ARG A 824 22.09 7.81 80.87
N ALA A 825 21.56 6.58 80.82
CA ALA A 825 21.26 5.81 82.01
C ALA A 825 22.53 5.41 82.80
N GLN A 826 23.61 5.05 82.11
CA GLN A 826 24.92 4.76 82.72
C GLN A 826 25.51 5.99 83.41
N GLN A 827 25.49 7.16 82.76
CA GLN A 827 25.94 8.42 83.35
C GLN A 827 25.14 8.79 84.60
N LEU A 828 23.80 8.69 84.54
CA LEU A 828 22.94 8.90 85.70
C LEU A 828 23.24 7.88 86.81
N GLN A 829 23.55 6.63 86.46
CA GLN A 829 23.87 5.59 87.43
C GLN A 829 25.21 5.86 88.12
N GLU A 830 26.22 6.33 87.38
CA GLU A 830 27.49 6.76 87.95
C GLU A 830 27.29 7.96 88.90
N TRP A 831 26.53 8.97 88.49
CA TRP A 831 26.29 10.16 89.31
C TRP A 831 25.46 9.88 90.57
N LEU A 832 24.50 8.95 90.49
CA LEU A 832 23.64 8.55 91.61
C LEU A 832 24.22 7.43 92.47
N SER A 833 25.27 6.72 92.02
CA SER A 833 25.87 5.57 92.72
C SER A 833 26.38 5.90 94.14
N SER A 834 26.67 7.17 94.38
CA SER A 834 27.24 7.68 95.63
C SER A 834 26.22 8.45 96.49
N ALA A 835 24.94 8.45 96.11
CA ALA A 835 23.87 9.12 96.84
C ALA A 835 23.61 8.45 98.21
N THR A 836 23.59 9.26 99.28
CA THR A 836 23.23 8.84 100.64
C THR A 836 21.72 9.07 100.89
N ALA A 837 21.23 8.71 102.09
CA ALA A 837 19.82 8.91 102.49
C ALA A 837 19.35 10.39 102.50
N GLU A 838 20.26 11.34 102.27
CA GLU A 838 20.00 12.78 102.22
C GLU A 838 19.57 13.27 100.83
N TYR A 839 19.62 12.42 99.80
CA TYR A 839 19.10 12.76 98.47
C TYR A 839 17.57 12.89 98.48
N GLN A 840 17.04 14.05 98.10
CA GLN A 840 15.60 14.37 98.18
C GLN A 840 14.68 13.42 97.38
N PHE A 841 15.19 12.79 96.32
CA PHE A 841 14.40 11.95 95.42
C PHE A 841 14.84 10.47 95.50
N THR A 842 14.73 9.87 96.69
CA THR A 842 15.19 8.49 96.96
C THR A 842 14.58 7.43 96.03
N ASP A 843 13.37 7.65 95.51
CA ASP A 843 12.72 6.77 94.53
C ASP A 843 13.52 6.62 93.23
N ASP A 844 14.25 7.66 92.81
CA ASP A 844 15.04 7.65 91.57
C ASP A 844 16.19 6.63 91.66
N ILE A 845 16.74 6.41 92.87
CA ILE A 845 17.80 5.42 93.15
C ILE A 845 17.27 4.00 92.96
N ALA A 846 16.00 3.75 93.28
CA ALA A 846 15.36 2.45 93.13
C ALA A 846 14.76 2.23 91.73
N GLU A 847 14.36 3.30 91.02
CA GLU A 847 13.80 3.23 89.67
C GLU A 847 14.87 3.09 88.58
N LEU A 848 16.01 3.79 88.69
CA LEU A 848 17.04 3.78 87.64
C LEU A 848 17.57 2.37 87.29
N PRO A 849 17.88 1.47 88.25
CA PRO A 849 18.27 0.10 87.93
C PRO A 849 17.18 -0.69 87.18
N LYS A 850 15.89 -0.41 87.48
CA LYS A 850 14.76 -1.02 86.76
C LYS A 850 14.67 -0.52 85.31
N LEU A 851 15.00 0.75 85.07
CA LEU A 851 15.06 1.31 83.72
C LEU A 851 16.25 0.76 82.92
N VAL A 852 17.42 0.62 83.55
CA VAL A 852 18.60 -0.03 82.94
C VAL A 852 18.27 -1.48 82.55
N MET A 853 17.62 -2.23 83.45
CA MET A 853 17.17 -3.60 83.14
C MET A 853 16.17 -3.63 81.98
N LYS A 854 15.23 -2.68 81.90
CA LYS A 854 14.30 -2.58 80.77
C LYS A 854 15.01 -2.22 79.45
N LEU A 855 16.01 -1.34 79.47
CA LEU A 855 16.84 -1.05 78.29
C LEU A 855 17.64 -2.28 77.85
N GLN A 856 18.10 -3.10 78.80
CA GLN A 856 18.75 -4.38 78.50
C GLN A 856 17.78 -5.37 77.85
N LEU A 857 16.55 -5.50 78.37
CA LEU A 857 15.53 -6.35 77.76
C LEU A 857 15.15 -5.92 76.33
N ILE A 858 15.15 -4.61 76.05
CA ILE A 858 14.93 -4.11 74.68
C ILE A 858 16.14 -4.46 73.80
N GLU A 859 17.37 -4.36 74.31
CA GLU A 859 18.56 -4.80 73.56
C GLU A 859 18.52 -6.30 73.25
N ASP A 860 18.18 -7.14 74.22
CA ASP A 860 18.03 -8.58 74.05
C ASP A 860 16.93 -8.88 72.99
N ALA A 861 15.80 -8.18 73.06
CA ALA A 861 14.73 -8.28 72.04
C ALA A 861 15.19 -7.81 70.64
N THR A 862 16.07 -6.81 70.54
CA THR A 862 16.69 -6.42 69.26
C THR A 862 17.70 -7.45 68.76
N ALA A 863 18.32 -8.23 69.64
CA ALA A 863 19.19 -9.34 69.26
C ALA A 863 18.40 -10.53 68.70
N ASP A 864 17.17 -10.76 69.17
CA ASP A 864 16.26 -11.80 68.67
C ASP A 864 15.49 -11.40 67.39
N LEU A 865 15.54 -10.11 67.00
CA LEU A 865 14.85 -9.58 65.82
C LEU A 865 15.10 -10.36 64.51
N PRO A 866 16.31 -10.90 64.22
CA PRO A 866 16.53 -11.76 63.05
C PRO A 866 15.68 -13.05 63.05
N ASN A 867 15.46 -13.67 64.20
CA ASN A 867 14.66 -14.89 64.33
C ASN A 867 13.16 -14.58 64.16
N ASP A 868 12.73 -13.47 64.72
CA ASP A 868 11.39 -12.93 64.58
C ASP A 868 11.05 -12.60 63.13
N ALA A 869 11.95 -11.88 62.45
CA ALA A 869 11.80 -11.52 61.04
C ALA A 869 11.70 -12.76 60.13
N GLU A 870 12.49 -13.79 60.40
CA GLU A 870 12.43 -15.05 59.66
C GLU A 870 11.12 -15.81 59.92
N SER A 871 10.61 -15.80 61.15
CA SER A 871 9.31 -16.40 61.49
C SER A 871 8.16 -15.69 60.78
N LYS A 872 8.17 -14.36 60.70
CA LYS A 872 7.19 -13.58 59.91
C LYS A 872 7.33 -13.89 58.41
N ARG A 873 8.55 -14.03 57.87
CA ARG A 873 8.78 -14.44 56.47
C ARG A 873 8.13 -15.79 56.16
N GLN A 874 8.24 -16.76 57.07
CA GLN A 874 7.64 -18.08 56.92
C GLN A 874 6.11 -18.02 56.87
N SER A 875 5.47 -17.13 57.66
CA SER A 875 4.01 -16.94 57.60
C SER A 875 3.50 -16.42 56.24
N MET A 876 4.33 -15.65 55.52
CA MET A 876 4.01 -15.08 54.20
C MET A 876 4.49 -15.95 53.03
N GLN A 877 5.06 -17.13 53.30
CA GLN A 877 5.79 -17.92 52.31
C GLN A 877 4.97 -18.29 51.07
N ASN A 878 3.66 -18.51 51.21
CA ASN A 878 2.79 -18.84 50.07
C ASN A 878 2.67 -17.70 49.05
N SER A 879 2.59 -16.45 49.51
CA SER A 879 2.54 -15.25 48.66
C SER A 879 3.89 -15.01 47.97
N LEU A 880 4.98 -15.11 48.75
CA LEU A 880 6.35 -14.90 48.27
C LEU A 880 6.75 -15.92 47.20
N ARG A 881 6.35 -17.19 47.37
CA ARG A 881 6.57 -18.26 46.38
C ARG A 881 5.82 -18.01 45.07
N ASN A 882 4.69 -17.30 45.12
CA ASN A 882 3.92 -16.93 43.93
C ASN A 882 4.43 -15.63 43.28
N GLY A 883 5.55 -15.05 43.74
CA GLY A 883 6.08 -13.80 43.23
C GLY A 883 5.28 -12.56 43.63
N GLN A 884 4.45 -12.65 44.68
CA GLN A 884 3.67 -11.53 45.22
C GLN A 884 4.35 -11.01 46.49
N PHE A 885 4.97 -9.84 46.40
CA PHE A 885 5.83 -9.26 47.46
C PHE A 885 5.21 -8.09 48.22
N SER A 886 3.98 -7.69 47.88
CA SER A 886 3.29 -6.53 48.48
C SER A 886 3.14 -6.63 50.01
N SER A 887 3.05 -7.85 50.55
CA SER A 887 2.96 -8.10 51.99
C SER A 887 4.18 -7.64 52.80
N LEU A 888 5.32 -7.39 52.15
CA LEU A 888 6.53 -6.90 52.81
C LEU A 888 6.47 -5.42 53.18
N ARG A 889 5.55 -4.64 52.59
CA ARG A 889 5.51 -3.18 52.74
C ARG A 889 5.39 -2.72 54.20
N ASP A 890 4.54 -3.40 54.96
CA ASP A 890 4.16 -2.99 56.32
C ASP A 890 4.99 -3.71 57.40
N LEU A 891 5.75 -4.74 57.00
CA LEU A 891 6.61 -5.57 57.86
C LEU A 891 7.64 -4.78 58.70
N PRO A 892 8.31 -3.72 58.19
CA PRO A 892 9.24 -2.93 58.99
C PRO A 892 8.58 -2.24 60.19
N GLU A 893 7.32 -1.81 60.08
CA GLU A 893 6.59 -1.20 61.20
C GLU A 893 6.18 -2.26 62.21
N GLU A 894 5.68 -3.42 61.76
CA GLU A 894 5.27 -4.51 62.64
C GLU A 894 6.42 -5.05 63.50
N LEU A 895 7.61 -5.19 62.91
CA LEU A 895 8.80 -5.70 63.59
C LEU A 895 9.37 -4.71 64.64
N LEU A 896 9.39 -3.42 64.34
CA LEU A 896 10.13 -2.43 65.13
C LEU A 896 9.25 -1.62 66.10
N LYS A 897 7.93 -1.58 65.89
CA LYS A 897 6.98 -0.83 66.73
C LYS A 897 7.01 -1.22 68.21
N PRO A 898 7.09 -2.50 68.61
CA PRO A 898 7.10 -2.89 70.03
C PRO A 898 8.33 -2.32 70.77
N ALA A 899 9.52 -2.49 70.20
CA ALA A 899 10.76 -2.00 70.78
C ALA A 899 10.79 -0.45 70.85
N ARG A 900 10.34 0.22 69.78
CA ARG A 900 10.21 1.70 69.77
C ARG A 900 9.21 2.19 70.83
N GLY A 901 8.06 1.53 70.94
CA GLY A 901 6.99 1.91 71.88
C GLY A 901 7.39 1.74 73.34
N GLN A 902 8.28 0.80 73.65
CA GLN A 902 8.84 0.63 75.00
C GLN A 902 9.98 1.60 75.30
N LEU A 903 10.76 2.02 74.30
CA LEU A 903 11.88 2.94 74.47
C LEU A 903 11.43 4.38 74.79
N THR A 904 10.36 4.89 74.15
CA THR A 904 9.89 6.27 74.36
C THR A 904 9.48 6.60 75.81
N PRO A 905 8.72 5.75 76.52
CA PRO A 905 8.44 5.97 77.94
C PRO A 905 9.69 5.97 78.82
N ILE A 906 10.66 5.08 78.53
CA ILE A 906 11.92 5.00 79.28
C ILE A 906 12.74 6.29 79.11
N GLN A 907 12.84 6.80 77.88
CA GLN A 907 13.46 8.10 77.61
C GLN A 907 12.84 9.22 78.45
N GLY A 908 11.50 9.28 78.51
CA GLY A 908 10.80 10.28 79.32
C GLY A 908 11.04 10.13 80.83
N GLN A 909 11.27 8.91 81.32
CA GLN A 909 11.61 8.65 82.72
C GLN A 909 13.07 9.01 83.05
N LEU A 910 14.01 8.70 82.16
CA LEU A 910 15.43 9.09 82.33
C LEU A 910 15.60 10.61 82.35
N LEU A 911 14.92 11.34 81.45
CA LEU A 911 14.93 12.80 81.44
C LEU A 911 14.40 13.40 82.75
N LYS A 912 13.35 12.82 83.34
CA LYS A 912 12.83 13.27 84.64
C LYS A 912 13.83 13.08 85.77
N ILE A 913 14.55 11.96 85.79
CA ILE A 913 15.60 11.69 86.79
C ILE A 913 16.76 12.69 86.63
N GLU A 914 17.16 12.97 85.39
CA GLU A 914 18.20 13.95 85.07
C GLU A 914 17.81 15.37 85.50
N GLU A 915 16.57 15.80 85.25
CA GLU A 915 16.06 17.10 85.70
C GLU A 915 16.04 17.22 87.24
N ARG A 916 15.63 16.16 87.94
CA ARG A 916 15.63 16.11 89.42
C ARG A 916 17.03 16.16 90.00
N LEU A 917 18.00 15.45 89.41
CA LEU A 917 19.41 15.54 89.79
C LEU A 917 19.94 16.97 89.61
N ASN A 918 19.62 17.62 88.48
CA ASN A 918 20.00 19.01 88.24
C ASN A 918 19.32 19.98 89.21
N GLN A 919 18.10 19.70 89.67
CA GLN A 919 17.45 20.46 90.73
C GLN A 919 18.20 20.34 92.06
N VAL A 920 18.64 19.13 92.45
CA VAL A 920 19.46 18.94 93.66
C VAL A 920 20.78 19.69 93.57
N ARG A 921 21.45 19.64 92.41
CA ARG A 921 22.66 20.45 92.15
C ARG A 921 22.42 21.94 92.37
N ARG A 922 21.31 22.48 91.84
CA ARG A 922 20.93 23.90 92.06
C ARG A 922 20.72 24.22 93.53
N ASN A 923 20.01 23.37 94.26
CA ASN A 923 19.75 23.58 95.68
C ASN A 923 21.06 23.58 96.50
N CYS A 924 21.99 22.66 96.23
CA CYS A 924 23.30 22.64 96.89
C CYS A 924 24.14 23.87 96.56
N ILE A 925 24.14 24.32 95.29
CA ILE A 925 24.78 25.56 94.87
C ILE A 925 24.21 26.76 95.64
N GLU A 926 22.88 26.89 95.70
CA GLU A 926 22.22 27.98 96.43
C GLU A 926 22.57 27.97 97.91
N GLN A 927 22.59 26.80 98.54
CA GLN A 927 22.92 26.65 99.96
C GLN A 927 24.37 27.06 100.25
N VAL A 928 25.35 26.65 99.45
CA VAL A 928 26.75 27.08 99.61
C VAL A 928 26.87 28.58 99.33
N ASN A 929 26.35 29.06 98.21
CA ASN A 929 26.43 30.48 97.83
C ASN A 929 25.73 31.42 98.82
N SER A 930 24.79 30.93 99.65
CA SER A 930 24.17 31.71 100.74
C SER A 930 25.16 32.21 101.81
N TRP A 931 26.38 31.64 101.86
CA TRP A 931 27.47 32.08 102.74
C TRP A 931 28.25 33.28 102.18
N LEU A 932 28.17 33.56 100.88
CA LEU A 932 28.90 34.67 100.26
C LEU A 932 28.51 36.05 100.86
N PRO A 933 27.22 36.39 101.04
CA PRO A 933 26.82 37.66 101.66
C PRO A 933 27.39 37.84 103.08
N LEU A 934 27.53 36.75 103.85
CA LEU A 934 28.09 36.77 105.21
C LEU A 934 29.59 37.04 105.24
N LEU A 935 30.32 36.57 104.22
CA LEU A 935 31.79 36.63 104.13
C LEU A 935 32.32 37.87 103.42
N LYS A 936 31.60 38.41 102.44
CA LYS A 936 32.01 39.63 101.71
C LYS A 936 32.37 40.82 102.61
N PRO A 937 31.58 41.19 103.65
CA PRO A 937 31.91 42.31 104.53
C PRO A 937 33.15 42.03 105.39
N LEU A 938 33.31 40.78 105.85
CA LEU A 938 34.48 40.33 106.61
C LEU A 938 35.76 40.42 105.77
N LEU A 939 35.72 39.91 104.53
CA LEU A 939 36.84 39.93 103.60
C LEU A 939 37.17 41.35 103.13
N ALA A 940 36.15 42.18 102.86
CA ALA A 940 36.32 43.58 102.48
C ALA A 940 36.98 44.41 103.60
N SER A 941 36.65 44.15 104.87
CA SER A 941 37.28 44.83 106.02
C SER A 941 38.80 44.57 106.11
N GLN A 942 39.25 43.40 105.64
CA GLN A 942 40.66 42.99 105.59
C GLN A 942 41.30 43.18 104.21
N LYS A 943 40.61 43.82 103.25
CA LYS A 943 41.03 44.01 101.84
C LYS A 943 41.42 42.70 101.12
N GLN A 944 40.80 41.58 101.44
CA GLN A 944 41.00 40.30 100.75
C GLN A 944 40.05 40.16 99.54
N ALA A 945 40.44 39.37 98.53
CA ALA A 945 39.63 39.14 97.33
C ALA A 945 38.36 38.32 97.65
N GLU A 946 37.22 38.71 97.08
CA GLU A 946 35.96 37.99 97.27
C GLU A 946 35.94 36.66 96.48
N PRO A 947 35.51 35.54 97.10
CA PRO A 947 35.32 34.28 96.38
C PRO A 947 34.18 34.36 95.36
N ALA A 948 34.34 33.66 94.23
CA ALA A 948 33.33 33.56 93.18
C ALA A 948 32.20 32.60 93.57
N ALA A 949 30.98 32.86 93.08
CA ALA A 949 29.83 31.99 93.29
C ALA A 949 29.96 30.70 92.49
N LEU A 950 29.57 29.57 93.09
CA LEU A 950 29.48 28.29 92.40
C LEU A 950 28.37 28.37 91.32
N THR A 951 28.64 27.88 90.12
CA THR A 951 27.65 27.81 89.02
C THR A 951 27.28 26.36 88.71
N LEU A 952 26.23 26.17 87.89
CA LEU A 952 25.79 24.83 87.49
C LEU A 952 26.77 24.15 86.54
N GLU A 953 27.54 24.90 85.76
CA GLU A 953 28.60 24.36 84.90
C GLU A 953 29.74 23.75 85.73
N ASP A 954 30.11 24.40 86.86
CA ASP A 954 31.19 23.96 87.75
C ASP A 954 30.94 22.59 88.41
N VAL A 955 29.67 22.16 88.49
CA VAL A 955 29.26 20.91 89.16
C VAL A 955 28.50 19.94 88.26
N SER A 956 28.35 20.28 86.97
CA SER A 956 27.56 19.52 85.99
C SER A 956 28.03 18.07 85.80
N ASN A 957 29.34 17.82 85.97
CA ASN A 957 29.95 16.50 85.80
C ASN A 957 30.16 15.74 87.11
N LEU A 958 29.81 16.32 88.26
CA LEU A 958 30.08 15.74 89.57
C LEU A 958 28.95 14.79 90.00
N GLY A 959 29.32 13.63 90.56
CA GLY A 959 28.37 12.75 91.25
C GLY A 959 27.86 13.36 92.56
N ILE A 960 26.78 12.83 93.16
CA ILE A 960 26.18 13.44 94.37
C ILE A 960 27.17 13.58 95.52
N ARG A 961 28.01 12.57 95.77
CA ARG A 961 29.03 12.64 96.83
C ARG A 961 30.13 13.65 96.55
N GLU A 962 30.55 13.77 95.29
CA GLU A 962 31.56 14.74 94.87
C GLU A 962 30.99 16.16 94.94
N LEU A 963 29.72 16.33 94.54
CA LEU A 963 28.97 17.57 94.71
C LEU A 963 28.91 17.95 96.19
N GLN A 964 28.53 17.02 97.08
CA GLN A 964 28.50 17.26 98.52
C GLN A 964 29.90 17.59 99.07
N GLN A 965 30.94 16.85 98.70
CA GLN A 965 32.32 17.13 99.12
C GLN A 965 32.82 18.49 98.62
N VAL A 966 32.53 18.86 97.37
CA VAL A 966 32.88 20.19 96.84
C VAL A 966 32.10 21.27 97.58
N CYS A 967 30.82 21.06 97.84
CA CYS A 967 30.00 21.98 98.60
C CYS A 967 30.49 22.14 100.05
N GLU A 968 30.71 21.04 100.77
CA GLU A 968 31.22 21.00 102.15
C GLU A 968 32.64 21.54 102.27
N SER A 969 33.55 21.19 101.36
CA SER A 969 34.93 21.70 101.38
C SER A 969 34.98 23.17 101.02
N THR A 970 34.13 23.63 100.08
CA THR A 970 34.00 25.06 99.76
C THR A 970 33.41 25.81 100.95
N GLN A 971 32.36 25.28 101.56
CA GLN A 971 31.73 25.85 102.76
C GLN A 971 32.69 25.84 103.95
N ALA A 972 33.45 24.77 104.20
CA ALA A 972 34.44 24.69 105.28
C ALA A 972 35.62 25.63 105.04
N LYS A 973 36.09 25.77 103.79
CA LYS A 973 37.11 26.74 103.41
C LYS A 973 36.62 28.17 103.65
N TRP A 974 35.38 28.46 103.24
CA TRP A 974 34.73 29.75 103.44
C TRP A 974 34.49 30.05 104.93
N GLN A 975 34.06 29.06 105.70
CA GLN A 975 33.88 29.16 107.15
C GLN A 975 35.21 29.39 107.85
N SER A 976 36.25 28.61 107.55
CA SER A 976 37.59 28.79 108.12
C SER A 976 38.19 30.17 107.78
N GLN A 977 37.98 30.66 106.55
CA GLN A 977 38.40 32.01 106.16
C GLN A 977 37.72 33.09 107.01
N GLY A 978 36.40 32.98 107.23
CA GLY A 978 35.69 33.94 108.06
C GLY A 978 36.02 33.82 109.56
N GLU A 979 36.20 32.61 110.09
CA GLU A 979 36.63 32.38 111.47
C GLU A 979 38.05 32.90 111.72
N GLN A 980 38.96 32.79 110.75
CA GLN A 980 40.32 33.33 110.85
C GLN A 980 40.32 34.86 110.93
N ILE A 981 39.41 35.53 110.19
CA ILE A 981 39.24 36.99 110.27
C ILE A 981 38.69 37.39 111.64
N LEU A 982 37.76 36.60 112.20
CA LEU A 982 37.14 36.83 113.51
C LEU A 982 38.00 36.38 114.71
N LYS A 983 39.09 35.64 114.49
CA LYS A 983 39.99 35.21 115.56
C LYS A 983 40.47 36.40 116.41
N ASP A 984 40.60 36.25 117.72
CA ASP A 984 40.97 37.35 118.65
C ASP A 984 39.89 38.44 118.86
N THR A 985 38.71 38.32 118.23
CA THR A 985 37.53 39.18 118.52
C THR A 985 36.57 38.58 119.55
N GLY A 986 36.80 37.33 119.99
CA GLY A 986 35.91 36.61 120.90
C GLY A 986 34.59 36.14 120.27
N LEU A 987 34.48 36.19 118.94
CA LEU A 987 33.32 35.73 118.17
C LEU A 987 33.68 34.59 117.23
N THR A 988 32.80 33.60 117.13
CA THR A 988 32.84 32.62 116.05
C THR A 988 32.01 33.10 114.86
N LEU A 989 32.14 32.43 113.71
CA LEU A 989 31.33 32.78 112.55
C LEU A 989 29.82 32.53 112.79
N ALA A 990 29.49 31.56 113.64
CA ALA A 990 28.12 31.29 114.07
C ALA A 990 27.55 32.44 114.92
N ASP A 991 28.39 33.10 115.73
CA ASP A 991 28.00 34.31 116.48
C ASP A 991 27.90 35.53 115.54
N TRP A 992 28.74 35.58 114.50
CA TRP A 992 28.72 36.65 113.49
C TRP A 992 27.46 36.65 112.63
N GLN A 993 26.86 35.50 112.35
CA GLN A 993 25.67 35.41 111.50
C GLN A 993 24.46 36.23 112.01
N PRO A 994 24.00 36.11 113.27
CA PRO A 994 22.93 36.94 113.80
C PRO A 994 23.35 38.42 113.93
N ILE A 995 24.63 38.70 114.18
CA ILE A 995 25.18 40.06 114.20
C ILE A 995 25.09 40.70 112.81
N TYR A 996 25.49 39.99 111.77
CA TYR A 996 25.39 40.44 110.38
C TYR A 996 23.93 40.61 109.96
N GLN A 997 23.03 39.70 110.37
CA GLN A 997 21.60 39.84 110.11
C GLN A 997 21.00 41.08 110.79
N ALA A 998 21.33 41.35 112.05
CA ALA A 998 20.95 42.58 112.74
C ALA A 998 21.53 43.82 112.06
N LEU A 999 22.82 43.83 111.70
CA LEU A 999 23.48 44.96 111.03
C LEU A 999 22.93 45.22 109.61
N SER A 1000 22.66 44.17 108.83
CA SER A 1000 22.04 44.28 107.49
C SER A 1000 20.57 44.73 107.56
N GLN A 1001 19.91 44.54 108.70
CA GLN A 1001 18.58 45.06 109.02
C GLN A 1001 18.61 46.39 109.82
N ASN A 1002 19.79 47.03 109.97
CA ASN A 1002 20.02 48.28 110.73
C ASN A 1002 19.62 48.23 112.22
N GLN A 1003 19.66 47.06 112.85
CA GLN A 1003 19.43 46.86 114.28
C GLN A 1003 20.78 46.76 115.04
N GLU A 1004 20.83 47.27 116.28
CA GLU A 1004 22.04 47.18 117.11
C GLU A 1004 22.24 45.74 117.63
N PRO A 1005 23.36 45.09 117.31
CA PRO A 1005 23.61 43.73 117.76
C PRO A 1005 24.02 43.71 119.25
N VAL A 1006 23.54 42.72 119.99
CA VAL A 1006 23.93 42.49 121.38
C VAL A 1006 25.36 41.96 121.41
N LEU A 1007 26.31 42.81 121.78
CA LEU A 1007 27.74 42.49 121.86
C LEU A 1007 28.22 42.70 123.28
N THR A 1008 29.08 41.80 123.78
CA THR A 1008 29.82 42.08 125.01
C THR A 1008 30.86 43.18 124.75
N PRO A 1009 31.27 43.96 125.77
CA PRO A 1009 32.24 45.05 125.60
C PRO A 1009 33.57 44.59 124.99
N GLU A 1010 34.00 43.36 125.29
CA GLU A 1010 35.22 42.74 124.74
C GLU A 1010 35.07 42.41 123.25
N GLN A 1011 33.92 41.88 122.84
CA GLN A 1011 33.61 41.55 121.43
C GLN A 1011 33.42 42.81 120.58
N GLN A 1012 32.76 43.84 121.12
CA GLN A 1012 32.57 45.12 120.45
C GLN A 1012 33.93 45.80 120.18
N LYS A 1013 34.85 45.77 121.15
CA LYS A 1013 36.20 46.31 120.97
C LYS A 1013 37.00 45.51 119.94
N GLY A 1014 36.96 44.17 120.01
CA GLY A 1014 37.65 43.30 119.06
C GLY A 1014 37.19 43.49 117.60
N LEU A 1015 35.88 43.65 117.37
CA LEU A 1015 35.33 43.91 116.03
C LEU A 1015 35.69 45.31 115.47
N VAL A 1016 35.81 46.32 116.33
CA VAL A 1016 36.19 47.69 115.94
C VAL A 1016 37.68 47.79 115.65
N ASP A 1017 38.52 47.16 116.49
CA ASP A 1017 39.99 47.15 116.32
C ASP A 1017 40.40 46.43 115.01
N LYS A 1018 39.66 45.41 114.59
CA LYS A 1018 39.83 44.75 113.30
C LYS A 1018 39.17 45.46 112.11
N GLY A 1019 38.49 46.59 112.33
CA GLY A 1019 37.85 47.38 111.28
C GLY A 1019 36.61 46.74 110.65
N ILE A 1020 36.03 45.73 111.29
CA ILE A 1020 34.86 44.97 110.79
C ILE A 1020 33.56 45.76 111.03
N VAL A 1021 33.45 46.43 112.19
CA VAL A 1021 32.31 47.28 112.56
C VAL A 1021 32.82 48.65 113.01
N LYS A 1022 32.08 49.73 112.72
CA LYS A 1022 32.40 51.10 113.18
C LYS A 1022 31.42 51.52 114.28
N MET A 1023 31.93 52.05 115.39
CA MET A 1023 31.05 52.54 116.47
C MET A 1023 30.31 53.81 116.05
N ARG A 1024 28.99 53.81 116.22
CA ARG A 1024 28.13 54.99 116.10
C ARG A 1024 27.86 55.53 117.50
N LEU A 1025 28.43 56.68 117.84
CA LEU A 1025 28.19 57.32 119.13
C LEU A 1025 26.85 58.08 119.09
N THR A 1026 25.88 57.64 119.87
CA THR A 1026 24.57 58.29 120.06
C THR A 1026 24.49 58.87 121.48
N PHE A 1027 24.41 60.19 121.58
CA PHE A 1027 24.23 60.91 122.84
C PHE A 1027 22.74 60.90 123.24
N ALA A 1028 22.38 60.28 124.37
CA ALA A 1028 21.01 60.31 124.89
C ALA A 1028 20.85 61.46 125.90
N THR A 1029 19.97 62.41 125.57
CA THR A 1029 19.56 63.54 126.41
C THR A 1029 18.54 63.11 127.45
N GLY A 1030 18.90 63.22 128.73
CA GLY A 1030 17.96 63.59 129.78
C GLY A 1030 18.24 65.06 130.09
N LEU A 1031 17.58 65.94 129.33
CA LEU A 1031 17.94 67.35 129.03
C LEU A 1031 19.15 67.53 128.11
#